data_AF-A0A952JFK2-F1
#
_entry.id   AF-A0A952JFK2-F1
#
_cell.length_a   1.000
_cell.length_b   1.000
_cell.length_c   1.000
_cell.angle_alpha   90.00
_cell.angle_beta   90.00
_cell.angle_gamma   90.00
#
_symmetry.space_group_name_H-M   'P 1'
#
loop_
_entity.id
_entity.type
_entity.pdbx_description
1 polymer ?
#
loop_
_entity_poly.entity_id
_entity_poly.type
_entity_poly.pdbx_seq_one_letter_code
_entity_poly.pdbx_strand_id
1 'polypeptide(L)'
;MLFKSEKLQQQFNLNGYVVIPFLSETQVQDLRNFFFEKHPQIPDGFYSSSFNADEAHKKSVNEKIESVFSEQVNAHFNQIKKLGSCFLNKQPGKQSEMPIHQDWTVVSEPEFDSVTIWIPLQDVNEKNGAIQVIDGSHRFSTELRAPTLEAPFKNVQTEMRQDLKLLNMRAGEAFIFSQALLHASPPNLSTEPRIAVTYGLIDEKAQLLFYHKNEEGKLEQYFVDENFFQQYNTQIGQRPKIGSLQKTFFFEQHFISPQEYMQAQLDFKLKKAATMYKMIPIFKDEARQQFFEREGYATFPLLNAEEIEALKQLHASLPLKDEKNVGFHVSMDNSDKEMCRNIRETIWGIAVPRLAEHLKDFKPFVASFVMKEVNPRGVVPAHQDWSFVDREEEGYSSITCWIALVDTNIDNGGMGVIRGSHKFMQNHRPSPSPQCPVPLSEHMFSIFPYLHTIDVKAGEVLMFDNRTFHASPPNTSDSLRLAAGVGVTQAGANLVHYYMKPDGEFKTMLRYNVDEEFYLKYENATLSKMYDAGKLIEGYGEPTEVPYEFTKYTTDEMIEIIKAAGNVYNTPMTEKLAKLFGYSDNKTPKEEVIVEQVVEEKEAQQEEWKWIDNRTFFEKYTPVNIVREIKKKLTGV
;
A
#
# COMPACT_ATOMS: atom_id res chain seq x y z
N MET A 1 -5.71 -13.57 22.36
CA MET A 1 -5.11 -13.85 21.04
C MET A 1 -5.69 -15.16 20.56
N LEU A 2 -6.23 -15.19 19.35
CA LEU A 2 -6.81 -16.37 18.74
C LEU A 2 -5.73 -17.39 18.31
N PHE A 3 -4.66 -16.90 17.67
CA PHE A 3 -3.55 -17.72 17.21
C PHE A 3 -2.44 -17.84 18.26
N LYS A 4 -1.75 -18.98 18.28
CA LYS A 4 -0.52 -19.15 19.06
C LYS A 4 0.65 -18.35 18.49
N SER A 5 0.68 -18.13 17.18
CA SER A 5 1.72 -17.32 16.51
C SER A 5 1.33 -15.85 16.51
N GLU A 6 2.17 -15.00 17.10
CA GLU A 6 1.99 -13.55 17.07
C GLU A 6 2.00 -12.99 15.65
N LYS A 7 2.87 -13.54 14.77
CA LYS A 7 2.93 -13.14 13.35
C LYS A 7 1.61 -13.41 12.64
N LEU A 8 1.02 -14.60 12.82
CA LEU A 8 -0.29 -14.92 12.25
C LEU A 8 -1.38 -14.03 12.85
N GLN A 9 -1.35 -13.79 14.16
CA GLN A 9 -2.31 -12.89 14.81
C GLN A 9 -2.23 -11.46 14.25
N GLN A 10 -1.03 -10.93 14.02
CA GLN A 10 -0.84 -9.60 13.43
C GLN A 10 -1.37 -9.54 11.99
N GLN A 11 -1.08 -10.57 11.18
CA GLN A 11 -1.61 -10.68 9.81
C GLN A 11 -3.14 -10.76 9.79
N PHE A 12 -3.73 -11.58 10.67
CA PHE A 12 -5.18 -11.69 10.80
C PHE A 12 -5.81 -10.38 11.28
N ASN A 13 -5.23 -9.71 12.28
CA ASN A 13 -5.73 -8.43 12.78
C ASN A 13 -5.72 -7.35 11.71
N LEU A 14 -4.73 -7.38 10.83
CA LEU A 14 -4.57 -6.42 9.75
C LEU A 14 -5.51 -6.74 8.58
N ASN A 15 -5.41 -7.94 8.01
CA ASN A 15 -6.09 -8.30 6.76
C ASN A 15 -7.47 -8.93 6.97
N GLY A 16 -7.76 -9.42 8.17
CA GLY A 16 -8.96 -10.22 8.50
C GLY A 16 -8.83 -11.69 8.14
N TYR A 17 -7.67 -12.13 7.65
CA TYR A 17 -7.39 -13.51 7.32
C TYR A 17 -5.90 -13.85 7.31
N VAL A 18 -5.61 -15.15 7.30
CA VAL A 18 -4.29 -15.74 6.97
C VAL A 18 -4.46 -16.92 6.03
N VAL A 19 -3.43 -17.21 5.23
CA VAL A 19 -3.33 -18.43 4.40
C VAL A 19 -2.10 -19.21 4.83
N ILE A 20 -2.27 -20.48 5.21
CA ILE A 20 -1.19 -21.33 5.70
C ILE A 20 -1.29 -22.76 5.14
N PRO A 21 -0.16 -23.48 4.98
CA PRO A 21 -0.20 -24.93 4.83
C PRO A 21 -0.90 -25.57 6.04
N PHE A 22 -1.80 -26.53 5.80
CA PHE A 22 -2.62 -27.09 6.88
C PHE A 22 -2.81 -28.60 6.76
N LEU A 23 -3.26 -29.10 5.60
CA LEU A 23 -3.42 -30.54 5.36
C LEU A 23 -2.32 -31.09 4.46
N SER A 24 -1.93 -32.33 4.72
CA SER A 24 -1.12 -33.13 3.80
C SER A 24 -1.95 -33.64 2.61
N GLU A 25 -1.26 -34.02 1.52
CA GLU A 25 -1.91 -34.61 0.34
C GLU A 25 -2.75 -35.85 0.66
N THR A 26 -2.27 -36.71 1.58
CA THR A 26 -3.03 -37.90 2.02
C THR A 26 -4.31 -37.51 2.75
N GLN A 27 -4.29 -36.50 3.62
CA GLN A 27 -5.48 -36.01 4.31
C GLN A 27 -6.48 -35.36 3.35
N VAL A 28 -5.98 -34.62 2.35
CA VAL A 28 -6.81 -34.06 1.27
C VAL A 28 -7.52 -35.18 0.51
N GLN A 29 -6.79 -36.22 0.09
CA GLN A 29 -7.37 -37.32 -0.67
C GLN A 29 -8.38 -38.14 0.14
N ASP A 30 -8.11 -38.36 1.44
CA ASP A 30 -9.02 -39.04 2.36
C ASP A 30 -10.37 -38.31 2.47
N LEU A 31 -10.34 -36.99 2.70
CA LEU A 31 -11.55 -36.16 2.74
C LEU A 31 -12.28 -36.13 1.40
N ARG A 32 -11.55 -36.07 0.28
CA ARG A 32 -12.14 -36.06 -1.06
C ARG A 32 -12.85 -37.39 -1.36
N ASN A 33 -12.22 -38.52 -1.04
CA ASN A 33 -12.83 -39.84 -1.21
C ASN A 33 -14.10 -39.99 -0.37
N PHE A 34 -14.03 -39.58 0.90
CA PHE A 34 -15.20 -39.61 1.80
C PHE A 34 -16.34 -38.72 1.30
N PHE A 35 -16.03 -37.54 0.74
CA PHE A 35 -17.05 -36.68 0.14
C PHE A 35 -17.83 -37.39 -0.95
N PHE A 36 -17.15 -38.03 -1.91
CA PHE A 36 -17.80 -38.74 -3.01
C PHE A 36 -18.53 -40.02 -2.54
N GLU A 37 -18.02 -40.71 -1.53
CA GLU A 37 -18.73 -41.85 -0.91
C GLU A 37 -20.08 -41.40 -0.31
N LYS A 38 -20.10 -40.26 0.39
CA LYS A 38 -21.28 -39.76 1.09
C LYS A 38 -22.23 -38.94 0.20
N HIS A 39 -21.78 -38.48 -0.96
CA HIS A 39 -22.57 -37.65 -1.87
C HIS A 39 -22.53 -38.22 -3.30
N PRO A 40 -23.12 -39.40 -3.55
CA PRO A 40 -23.15 -40.01 -4.89
C PRO A 40 -23.99 -39.20 -5.88
N GLN A 41 -24.90 -38.37 -5.39
CA GLN A 41 -25.65 -37.38 -6.16
C GLN A 41 -25.46 -36.02 -5.49
N ILE A 42 -24.90 -35.06 -6.24
CA ILE A 42 -24.63 -33.72 -5.74
C ILE A 42 -25.55 -32.76 -6.50
N PRO A 43 -26.32 -31.90 -5.81
CA PRO A 43 -27.14 -30.90 -6.46
C PRO A 43 -26.32 -29.99 -7.39
N ASP A 44 -26.98 -29.48 -8.43
CA ASP A 44 -26.37 -28.51 -9.33
C ASP A 44 -26.10 -27.17 -8.60
N GLY A 45 -25.13 -26.40 -9.10
CA GLY A 45 -24.69 -25.14 -8.52
C GLY A 45 -23.90 -25.27 -7.21
N PHE A 46 -24.18 -24.37 -6.27
CA PHE A 46 -23.54 -24.37 -4.95
C PHE A 46 -24.31 -25.28 -3.98
N TYR A 47 -23.58 -26.14 -3.27
CA TYR A 47 -24.15 -27.05 -2.28
C TYR A 47 -23.30 -27.06 -1.00
N SER A 48 -23.96 -26.98 0.15
CA SER A 48 -23.36 -27.28 1.46
C SER A 48 -23.96 -28.55 2.02
N SER A 49 -23.11 -29.48 2.47
CA SER A 49 -23.55 -30.68 3.18
C SER A 49 -24.31 -30.39 4.48
N SER A 50 -24.20 -29.17 5.01
CA SER A 50 -24.98 -28.71 6.17
C SER A 50 -26.47 -28.51 5.87
N PHE A 51 -26.87 -28.45 4.59
CA PHE A 51 -28.26 -28.38 4.16
C PHE A 51 -28.96 -29.74 4.12
N ASN A 52 -28.22 -30.84 4.33
CA ASN A 52 -28.81 -32.17 4.34
C ASN A 52 -29.78 -32.31 5.54
N ALA A 53 -30.99 -32.80 5.27
CA ALA A 53 -32.02 -33.01 6.28
C ALA A 53 -31.72 -34.18 7.23
N ASP A 54 -30.83 -35.10 6.82
CA ASP A 54 -30.40 -36.22 7.66
C ASP A 54 -29.34 -35.76 8.69
N GLU A 55 -29.74 -35.68 9.95
CA GLU A 55 -28.87 -35.33 11.07
C GLU A 55 -27.73 -36.34 11.29
N ALA A 56 -27.96 -37.64 11.03
CA ALA A 56 -26.93 -38.66 11.16
C ALA A 56 -25.86 -38.49 10.08
N HIS A 57 -26.28 -38.13 8.85
CA HIS A 57 -25.37 -37.76 7.77
C HIS A 57 -24.50 -36.56 8.16
N LYS A 58 -25.11 -35.46 8.59
CA LYS A 58 -24.37 -34.25 9.02
C LYS A 58 -23.39 -34.54 10.14
N LYS A 59 -23.80 -35.34 11.13
CA LYS A 59 -22.93 -35.77 12.23
C LYS A 59 -21.74 -36.59 11.71
N SER A 60 -21.96 -37.55 10.82
CA SER A 60 -20.87 -38.36 10.25
C SER A 60 -19.86 -37.54 9.44
N VAL A 61 -20.33 -36.53 8.72
CA VAL A 61 -19.47 -35.57 8.00
C VAL A 61 -18.63 -34.76 8.97
N ASN A 62 -19.25 -34.22 10.02
CA ASN A 62 -18.56 -33.42 11.02
C ASN A 62 -17.50 -34.24 11.77
N GLU A 63 -17.84 -35.47 12.19
CA GLU A 63 -16.89 -36.37 12.87
C GLU A 63 -15.70 -36.75 11.98
N LYS A 64 -15.94 -37.01 10.69
CA LYS A 64 -14.84 -37.30 9.74
C LYS A 64 -13.91 -36.10 9.58
N ILE A 65 -14.45 -34.90 9.36
CA ILE A 65 -13.63 -33.69 9.21
C ILE A 65 -12.87 -33.41 10.50
N GLU A 66 -13.53 -33.51 11.66
CA GLU A 66 -12.91 -33.34 12.98
C GLU A 66 -11.70 -34.26 13.17
N SER A 67 -11.81 -35.54 12.79
CA SER A 67 -10.72 -36.50 12.92
C SER A 67 -9.47 -36.15 12.11
N VAL A 68 -9.63 -35.33 11.05
CA VAL A 68 -8.53 -34.88 10.19
C VAL A 68 -8.00 -33.51 10.64
N PHE A 69 -8.88 -32.63 11.12
CA PHE A 69 -8.54 -31.23 11.43
C PHE A 69 -8.01 -31.02 12.84
N SER A 70 -8.41 -31.88 13.80
CA SER A 70 -8.22 -31.60 15.23
C SER A 70 -6.77 -31.32 15.64
N GLU A 71 -5.81 -32.06 15.07
CA GLU A 71 -4.39 -31.87 15.35
C GLU A 71 -3.90 -30.48 14.93
N GLN A 72 -4.22 -30.09 13.69
CA GLN A 72 -3.79 -28.81 13.11
C GLN A 72 -4.48 -27.62 13.78
N VAL A 73 -5.77 -27.75 14.10
CA VAL A 73 -6.51 -26.74 14.89
C VAL A 73 -5.82 -26.54 16.24
N ASN A 74 -5.51 -27.62 16.96
CA ASN A 74 -4.82 -27.54 18.25
C ASN A 74 -3.39 -26.99 18.11
N ALA A 75 -2.72 -27.18 16.97
CA ALA A 75 -1.38 -26.66 16.73
C ALA A 75 -1.36 -25.14 16.51
N HIS A 76 -2.38 -24.57 15.89
CA HIS A 76 -2.40 -23.15 15.47
C HIS A 76 -3.17 -22.21 16.40
N PHE A 77 -4.20 -22.70 17.09
CA PHE A 77 -5.11 -21.87 17.89
C PHE A 77 -4.88 -22.00 19.40
N ASN A 78 -5.20 -20.95 20.15
CA ASN A 78 -5.33 -21.01 21.60
C ASN A 78 -6.66 -21.67 22.01
N GLN A 79 -7.19 -21.39 23.20
CA GLN A 79 -8.47 -21.92 23.66
C GLN A 79 -9.62 -21.43 22.77
N ILE A 80 -10.34 -22.37 22.15
CA ILE A 80 -11.41 -22.12 21.16
C ILE A 80 -12.61 -23.05 21.38
N LYS A 81 -13.79 -22.60 20.95
CA LYS A 81 -14.96 -23.45 20.72
C LYS A 81 -15.11 -23.75 19.23
N LYS A 82 -15.62 -24.94 18.94
CA LYS A 82 -15.80 -25.46 17.57
C LYS A 82 -17.28 -25.39 17.20
N LEU A 83 -17.60 -24.78 16.08
CA LEU A 83 -18.98 -24.58 15.61
C LEU A 83 -19.45 -25.65 14.62
N GLY A 84 -18.65 -26.70 14.46
CA GLY A 84 -18.86 -27.74 13.48
C GLY A 84 -18.23 -27.44 12.12
N SER A 85 -18.43 -28.37 11.19
CA SER A 85 -17.80 -28.37 9.89
C SER A 85 -18.70 -28.97 8.82
N CYS A 86 -18.45 -28.60 7.57
CA CYS A 86 -19.17 -29.17 6.44
C CYS A 86 -18.35 -29.11 5.14
N PHE A 87 -18.69 -29.98 4.20
CA PHE A 87 -18.25 -29.85 2.81
C PHE A 87 -19.06 -28.80 2.07
N LEU A 88 -18.38 -28.01 1.26
CA LEU A 88 -18.93 -27.11 0.25
C LEU A 88 -18.54 -27.61 -1.14
N ASN A 89 -19.50 -27.63 -2.05
CA ASN A 89 -19.30 -28.02 -3.44
C ASN A 89 -19.80 -26.92 -4.39
N LYS A 90 -19.03 -26.68 -5.46
CA LYS A 90 -19.50 -25.92 -6.63
C LYS A 90 -19.44 -26.81 -7.87
N GLN A 91 -20.60 -27.17 -8.41
CA GLN A 91 -20.68 -27.79 -9.72
C GLN A 91 -20.23 -26.83 -10.83
N PRO A 92 -19.72 -27.34 -11.96
CA PRO A 92 -19.51 -26.55 -13.17
C PRO A 92 -20.75 -25.73 -13.58
N GLY A 93 -20.57 -24.43 -13.79
CA GLY A 93 -21.61 -23.54 -14.29
C GLY A 93 -21.79 -22.24 -13.49
N LYS A 94 -22.48 -21.28 -14.12
CA LYS A 94 -22.74 -19.92 -13.61
C LYS A 94 -23.55 -19.91 -12.31
N GLN A 95 -24.45 -20.87 -12.15
CA GLN A 95 -25.33 -21.06 -11.00
C GLN A 95 -24.59 -21.41 -9.69
N SER A 96 -23.28 -21.65 -9.75
CA SER A 96 -22.45 -21.93 -8.58
C SER A 96 -21.89 -20.67 -7.90
N GLU A 97 -22.09 -19.47 -8.47
CA GLU A 97 -21.60 -18.20 -7.91
C GLU A 97 -22.03 -17.98 -6.45
N MET A 98 -21.11 -17.47 -5.64
CA MET A 98 -21.43 -16.89 -4.34
C MET A 98 -21.13 -15.39 -4.41
N PRO A 99 -22.15 -14.51 -4.26
CA PRO A 99 -21.96 -13.07 -4.34
C PRO A 99 -21.10 -12.54 -3.18
N ILE A 100 -20.72 -11.26 -3.25
CA ILE A 100 -19.99 -10.59 -2.17
C ILE A 100 -20.89 -10.57 -0.92
N HIS A 101 -20.40 -11.16 0.16
CA HIS A 101 -21.13 -11.22 1.43
C HIS A 101 -20.16 -11.26 2.62
N GLN A 102 -20.78 -11.19 3.81
CA GLN A 102 -20.18 -11.51 5.09
C GLN A 102 -21.05 -12.61 5.73
N ASP A 103 -20.46 -13.35 6.65
CA ASP A 103 -21.21 -14.32 7.45
C ASP A 103 -22.01 -13.60 8.56
N TRP A 104 -22.81 -14.33 9.33
CA TRP A 104 -23.62 -13.73 10.39
C TRP A 104 -22.79 -13.32 11.60
N THR A 105 -23.27 -12.30 12.33
CA THR A 105 -22.68 -11.91 13.61
C THR A 105 -23.08 -12.94 14.66
N VAL A 106 -22.13 -13.80 15.06
CA VAL A 106 -22.37 -14.89 16.02
C VAL A 106 -21.65 -14.71 17.36
N VAL A 107 -20.88 -13.63 17.52
CA VAL A 107 -20.21 -13.24 18.77
C VAL A 107 -20.32 -11.72 18.98
N SER A 108 -19.92 -11.24 20.16
CA SER A 108 -19.84 -9.80 20.44
C SER A 108 -18.62 -9.20 19.75
N GLU A 109 -18.82 -8.61 18.58
CA GLU A 109 -17.78 -7.92 17.80
C GLU A 109 -17.64 -6.45 18.23
N PRO A 110 -16.43 -5.85 18.21
CA PRO A 110 -15.14 -6.43 17.80
C PRO A 110 -14.38 -7.06 18.98
N GLU A 111 -15.00 -7.26 20.15
CA GLU A 111 -14.34 -7.85 21.33
C GLU A 111 -13.84 -9.27 21.05
N PHE A 112 -14.66 -10.06 20.34
CA PHE A 112 -14.32 -11.39 19.86
C PHE A 112 -14.43 -11.46 18.34
N ASP A 113 -13.64 -12.34 17.73
CA ASP A 113 -13.77 -12.72 16.33
C ASP A 113 -14.37 -14.14 16.24
N SER A 114 -15.34 -14.30 15.36
CA SER A 114 -15.70 -15.62 14.84
C SER A 114 -14.98 -15.88 13.52
N VAL A 115 -14.53 -17.13 13.35
CA VAL A 115 -13.56 -17.50 12.32
C VAL A 115 -14.01 -18.75 11.59
N THR A 116 -13.75 -18.77 10.29
CA THR A 116 -13.93 -19.95 9.45
C THR A 116 -12.59 -20.35 8.86
N ILE A 117 -12.26 -21.63 8.96
CA ILE A 117 -11.20 -22.27 8.18
C ILE A 117 -11.84 -22.82 6.92
N TRP A 118 -11.42 -22.34 5.75
CA TRP A 118 -11.79 -22.87 4.45
C TRP A 118 -10.59 -23.53 3.79
N ILE A 119 -10.74 -24.78 3.35
CA ILE A 119 -9.66 -25.56 2.73
C ILE A 119 -10.18 -26.18 1.42
N PRO A 120 -9.59 -25.86 0.26
CA PRO A 120 -9.94 -26.54 -0.97
C PRO A 120 -9.30 -27.94 -1.03
N LEU A 121 -10.03 -28.91 -1.58
CA LEU A 121 -9.56 -30.29 -1.76
C LEU A 121 -9.02 -30.56 -3.18
N GLN A 122 -8.52 -29.48 -3.78
CA GLN A 122 -7.87 -29.38 -5.08
C GLN A 122 -7.24 -27.99 -5.17
N ASP A 123 -6.34 -27.77 -6.11
CA ASP A 123 -5.85 -26.42 -6.40
C ASP A 123 -6.99 -25.55 -6.91
N VAL A 124 -7.03 -24.29 -6.47
CA VAL A 124 -8.06 -23.33 -6.84
C VAL A 124 -7.45 -22.08 -7.46
N ASN A 125 -8.14 -21.60 -8.49
CA ASN A 125 -7.75 -20.42 -9.26
C ASN A 125 -8.99 -19.71 -9.83
N GLU A 126 -8.77 -18.73 -10.71
CA GLU A 126 -9.84 -17.96 -11.36
C GLU A 126 -10.84 -18.82 -12.15
N LYS A 127 -10.43 -20.01 -12.60
CA LYS A 127 -11.26 -20.87 -13.46
C LYS A 127 -12.25 -21.72 -12.67
N ASN A 128 -11.94 -22.12 -11.44
CA ASN A 128 -12.78 -23.04 -10.67
C ASN A 128 -13.45 -22.41 -9.43
N GLY A 129 -13.50 -21.07 -9.40
CA GLY A 129 -14.20 -20.33 -8.36
C GLY A 129 -13.43 -20.28 -7.04
N ALA A 130 -12.12 -19.97 -7.09
CA ALA A 130 -11.35 -19.59 -5.92
C ALA A 130 -11.98 -18.42 -5.15
N ILE A 131 -11.71 -18.33 -3.85
CA ILE A 131 -12.26 -17.25 -3.03
C ILE A 131 -11.61 -15.93 -3.41
N GLN A 132 -12.42 -14.88 -3.39
CA GLN A 132 -12.00 -13.49 -3.49
C GLN A 132 -12.30 -12.77 -2.17
N VAL A 133 -11.44 -11.84 -1.76
CA VAL A 133 -11.56 -11.10 -0.49
C VAL A 133 -11.28 -9.62 -0.68
N ILE A 134 -11.74 -8.80 0.26
CA ILE A 134 -11.31 -7.39 0.40
C ILE A 134 -10.48 -7.28 1.68
N ASP A 135 -9.18 -7.06 1.57
CA ASP A 135 -8.26 -6.99 2.72
C ASP A 135 -8.77 -5.96 3.75
N GLY A 136 -8.82 -6.36 5.04
CA GLY A 136 -9.18 -5.47 6.15
C GLY A 136 -10.67 -5.19 6.33
N SER A 137 -11.51 -5.70 5.42
CA SER A 137 -12.96 -5.42 5.42
C SER A 137 -13.72 -5.94 6.64
N HIS A 138 -13.13 -6.85 7.41
CA HIS A 138 -13.66 -7.32 8.70
C HIS A 138 -13.76 -6.23 9.77
N ARG A 139 -13.26 -5.03 9.49
CA ARG A 139 -13.33 -3.84 10.34
C ARG A 139 -13.92 -2.61 9.65
N PHE A 140 -14.49 -2.75 8.45
CA PHE A 140 -15.11 -1.60 7.74
C PHE A 140 -16.46 -1.20 8.33
N SER A 141 -17.12 -2.09 9.07
CA SER A 141 -18.40 -1.83 9.71
C SER A 141 -18.55 -2.68 10.98
N THR A 142 -19.39 -2.21 11.89
CA THR A 142 -19.82 -2.95 13.11
C THR A 142 -21.30 -3.34 13.05
N GLU A 143 -21.95 -3.17 11.89
CA GLU A 143 -23.36 -3.50 11.70
C GLU A 143 -23.63 -4.99 11.91
N LEU A 144 -24.77 -5.27 12.57
CA LEU A 144 -25.21 -6.63 12.84
C LEU A 144 -25.61 -7.35 11.54
N ARG A 145 -25.20 -8.60 11.42
CA ARG A 145 -25.50 -9.47 10.28
C ARG A 145 -26.32 -10.66 10.75
N ALA A 146 -27.49 -10.87 10.15
CA ALA A 146 -28.38 -11.97 10.48
C ALA A 146 -29.23 -12.40 9.27
N PRO A 147 -29.80 -13.63 9.29
CA PRO A 147 -30.58 -14.16 8.16
C PRO A 147 -31.80 -13.29 7.78
N THR A 148 -32.32 -12.53 8.73
CA THR A 148 -33.51 -11.67 8.55
C THR A 148 -33.16 -10.20 8.33
N LEU A 149 -31.87 -9.86 8.23
CA LEU A 149 -31.38 -8.52 7.95
C LEU A 149 -30.83 -8.47 6.52
N GLU A 150 -30.88 -7.29 5.91
CA GLU A 150 -30.22 -7.08 4.63
C GLU A 150 -28.70 -6.99 4.81
N ALA A 151 -27.92 -7.13 3.74
CA ALA A 151 -26.47 -6.96 3.83
C ALA A 151 -26.11 -5.48 4.10
N PRO A 152 -25.25 -5.16 5.11
CA PRO A 152 -24.87 -3.77 5.41
C PRO A 152 -24.25 -3.03 4.21
N PHE A 153 -23.52 -3.74 3.35
CA PHE A 153 -22.81 -3.20 2.19
C PHE A 153 -23.61 -3.28 0.88
N LYS A 154 -24.94 -3.44 0.93
CA LYS A 154 -25.77 -3.58 -0.29
C LYS A 154 -25.67 -2.38 -1.25
N ASN A 155 -25.35 -1.18 -0.73
CA ASN A 155 -25.29 0.06 -1.50
C ASN A 155 -23.94 0.32 -2.19
N VAL A 156 -22.90 -0.50 -1.93
CA VAL A 156 -21.52 -0.28 -2.43
C VAL A 156 -20.98 -1.49 -3.22
N GLN A 157 -21.89 -2.25 -3.84
CA GLN A 157 -21.55 -3.49 -4.57
C GLN A 157 -20.69 -3.24 -5.81
N THR A 158 -20.72 -2.04 -6.39
CA THR A 158 -19.91 -1.71 -7.57
C THR A 158 -18.46 -1.46 -7.17
N GLU A 159 -18.28 -0.67 -6.11
CA GLU A 159 -17.00 -0.33 -5.49
C GLU A 159 -16.32 -1.60 -4.99
N MET A 160 -17.02 -2.40 -4.17
CA MET A 160 -16.48 -3.66 -3.64
C MET A 160 -15.97 -4.62 -4.72
N ARG A 161 -16.63 -4.69 -5.89
CA ARG A 161 -16.18 -5.54 -7.00
C ARG A 161 -14.81 -5.14 -7.54
N GLN A 162 -14.46 -3.86 -7.50
CA GLN A 162 -13.16 -3.36 -7.97
C GLN A 162 -12.02 -3.72 -6.99
N ASP A 163 -12.36 -3.97 -5.73
CA ASP A 163 -11.40 -4.22 -4.66
C ASP A 163 -11.20 -5.71 -4.33
N LEU A 164 -11.95 -6.59 -4.98
CA LEU A 164 -11.84 -8.03 -4.79
C LEU A 164 -10.48 -8.55 -5.26
N LYS A 165 -9.75 -9.15 -4.34
CA LYS A 165 -8.51 -9.86 -4.56
C LYS A 165 -8.73 -11.36 -4.59
N LEU A 166 -8.37 -12.00 -5.70
CA LEU A 166 -8.42 -13.46 -5.84
C LEU A 166 -7.33 -14.14 -5.01
N LEU A 167 -7.68 -15.23 -4.33
CA LEU A 167 -6.76 -16.08 -3.57
C LEU A 167 -6.54 -17.40 -4.31
N ASN A 168 -5.47 -17.48 -5.11
CA ASN A 168 -4.99 -18.76 -5.65
C ASN A 168 -4.39 -19.59 -4.51
N MET A 169 -4.82 -20.83 -4.39
CA MET A 169 -4.41 -21.72 -3.29
C MET A 169 -4.20 -23.14 -3.79
N ARG A 170 -3.26 -23.83 -3.16
CA ARG A 170 -3.04 -25.27 -3.36
C ARG A 170 -4.02 -26.09 -2.54
N ALA A 171 -4.28 -27.32 -2.98
CA ALA A 171 -5.06 -28.28 -2.21
C ALA A 171 -4.47 -28.44 -0.79
N GLY A 172 -5.31 -28.36 0.23
CA GLY A 172 -4.89 -28.51 1.63
C GLY A 172 -4.34 -27.25 2.30
N GLU A 173 -4.18 -26.13 1.60
CA GLU A 173 -3.92 -24.83 2.23
C GLU A 173 -5.18 -24.29 2.92
N ALA A 174 -5.04 -23.76 4.13
CA ALA A 174 -6.13 -23.17 4.89
C ALA A 174 -6.20 -21.66 4.71
N PHE A 175 -7.33 -21.18 4.21
CA PHE A 175 -7.76 -19.80 4.31
C PHE A 175 -8.56 -19.64 5.60
N ILE A 176 -7.95 -19.00 6.59
CA ILE A 176 -8.52 -18.80 7.93
C ILE A 176 -8.93 -17.34 8.04
N PHE A 177 -10.23 -17.06 8.09
CA PHE A 177 -10.75 -15.70 7.96
C PHE A 177 -11.81 -15.36 9.01
N SER A 178 -11.87 -14.07 9.36
CA SER A 178 -12.96 -13.52 10.17
C SER A 178 -14.26 -13.63 9.38
N GLN A 179 -15.31 -14.09 10.03
CA GLN A 179 -16.66 -14.12 9.46
C GLN A 179 -17.18 -12.73 9.05
N ALA A 180 -16.58 -11.66 9.59
CA ALA A 180 -16.81 -10.27 9.17
C ALA A 180 -16.09 -9.86 7.89
N LEU A 181 -15.17 -10.66 7.36
CA LEU A 181 -14.45 -10.33 6.13
C LEU A 181 -15.40 -10.39 4.92
N LEU A 182 -15.44 -9.33 4.11
CA LEU A 182 -16.12 -9.34 2.82
C LEU A 182 -15.41 -10.31 1.88
N HIS A 183 -16.16 -11.28 1.39
CA HIS A 183 -15.63 -12.31 0.50
C HIS A 183 -16.67 -12.76 -0.54
N ALA A 184 -16.18 -13.33 -1.62
CA ALA A 184 -16.98 -13.84 -2.73
C ALA A 184 -16.32 -15.09 -3.33
N SER A 185 -17.06 -15.80 -4.19
CA SER A 185 -16.49 -16.89 -4.98
C SER A 185 -17.15 -16.89 -6.36
N PRO A 186 -16.41 -16.56 -7.43
CA PRO A 186 -16.91 -16.60 -8.81
C PRO A 186 -17.44 -17.97 -9.19
N PRO A 187 -18.23 -18.10 -10.26
CA PRO A 187 -18.64 -19.39 -10.78
C PRO A 187 -17.48 -20.37 -10.97
N ASN A 188 -17.72 -21.66 -10.75
CA ASN A 188 -16.83 -22.70 -11.22
C ASN A 188 -17.03 -22.89 -12.74
N LEU A 189 -16.05 -22.46 -13.53
CA LEU A 189 -16.05 -22.59 -15.00
C LEU A 189 -15.17 -23.75 -15.50
N SER A 190 -14.67 -24.58 -14.58
CA SER A 190 -13.94 -25.80 -14.92
C SER A 190 -14.90 -26.95 -15.24
N THR A 191 -14.37 -28.10 -15.65
CA THR A 191 -15.16 -29.31 -15.97
C THR A 191 -15.46 -30.18 -14.75
N GLU A 192 -14.82 -29.92 -13.60
CA GLU A 192 -14.89 -30.75 -12.41
C GLU A 192 -15.53 -30.01 -11.23
N PRO A 193 -16.20 -30.70 -10.31
CA PRO A 193 -16.72 -30.09 -9.09
C PRO A 193 -15.59 -29.55 -8.19
N ARG A 194 -15.77 -28.34 -7.66
CA ARG A 194 -14.86 -27.73 -6.67
C ARG A 194 -15.32 -28.02 -5.26
N ILE A 195 -14.57 -28.86 -4.56
CA ILE A 195 -14.87 -29.32 -3.20
C ILE A 195 -13.97 -28.59 -2.23
N ALA A 196 -14.56 -28.10 -1.14
CA ALA A 196 -13.84 -27.50 -0.04
C ALA A 196 -14.46 -27.93 1.30
N VAL A 197 -13.70 -27.80 2.37
CA VAL A 197 -14.17 -27.96 3.74
C VAL A 197 -14.26 -26.60 4.40
N THR A 198 -15.31 -26.40 5.19
CA THR A 198 -15.42 -25.29 6.14
C THR A 198 -15.43 -25.81 7.57
N TYR A 199 -14.78 -25.09 8.46
CA TYR A 199 -14.70 -25.43 9.87
C TYR A 199 -14.80 -24.14 10.71
N GLY A 200 -15.86 -24.01 11.51
CA GLY A 200 -16.15 -22.80 12.27
C GLY A 200 -15.54 -22.80 13.68
N LEU A 201 -15.01 -21.66 14.09
CA LEU A 201 -14.29 -21.45 15.35
C LEU A 201 -14.68 -20.11 16.00
N ILE A 202 -14.68 -20.08 17.32
CA ILE A 202 -14.73 -18.84 18.12
C ILE A 202 -13.76 -18.95 19.30
N ASP A 203 -13.41 -17.81 19.90
CA ASP A 203 -12.71 -17.77 21.17
C ASP A 203 -13.51 -18.52 22.26
N GLU A 204 -12.83 -19.29 23.13
CA GLU A 204 -13.49 -20.03 24.22
C GLU A 204 -14.31 -19.13 25.14
N LYS A 205 -13.88 -17.89 25.36
CA LYS A 205 -14.56 -16.92 26.23
C LYS A 205 -15.77 -16.27 25.57
N ALA A 206 -15.92 -16.41 24.26
CA ALA A 206 -17.04 -15.83 23.54
C ALA A 206 -18.35 -16.59 23.84
N GLN A 207 -19.43 -15.83 24.02
CA GLN A 207 -20.79 -16.34 24.01
C GLN A 207 -21.30 -16.37 22.58
N LEU A 208 -21.85 -17.51 22.15
CA LEU A 208 -22.53 -17.61 20.86
C LEU A 208 -23.86 -16.87 20.88
N LEU A 209 -24.04 -16.05 19.86
CA LEU A 209 -25.19 -15.18 19.65
C LEU A 209 -25.92 -15.59 18.37
N PHE A 210 -27.23 -15.37 18.38
CA PHE A 210 -28.04 -15.42 17.17
C PHE A 210 -29.03 -14.26 17.18
N TYR A 211 -29.23 -13.62 16.03
CA TYR A 211 -30.14 -12.49 15.89
C TYR A 211 -31.26 -12.80 14.91
N HIS A 212 -32.48 -12.39 15.25
CA HIS A 212 -33.68 -12.57 14.44
C HIS A 212 -34.57 -11.33 14.50
N LYS A 213 -34.99 -10.82 13.35
CA LYS A 213 -35.94 -9.71 13.26
C LYS A 213 -37.35 -10.30 13.31
N ASN A 214 -38.09 -9.97 14.37
CA ASN A 214 -39.44 -10.48 14.56
C ASN A 214 -40.47 -9.74 13.71
N GLU A 215 -41.73 -10.19 13.78
CA GLU A 215 -42.86 -9.67 13.00
C GLU A 215 -43.18 -8.19 13.31
N GLU A 216 -42.82 -7.69 14.50
CA GLU A 216 -42.95 -6.27 14.88
C GLU A 216 -41.80 -5.40 14.34
N GLY A 217 -40.85 -6.00 13.63
CA GLY A 217 -39.67 -5.31 13.11
C GLY A 217 -38.58 -5.06 14.15
N LYS A 218 -38.69 -5.60 15.38
CA LYS A 218 -37.67 -5.51 16.43
C LYS A 218 -36.66 -6.65 16.29
N LEU A 219 -35.42 -6.39 16.71
CA LEU A 219 -34.37 -7.41 16.71
C LEU A 219 -34.35 -8.15 18.05
N GLU A 220 -34.29 -9.47 17.97
CA GLU A 220 -34.20 -10.38 19.10
C GLU A 220 -32.80 -11.00 19.13
N GLN A 221 -32.14 -10.94 20.29
CA GLN A 221 -30.84 -11.56 20.51
C GLN A 221 -31.01 -12.81 21.38
N TYR A 222 -30.45 -13.92 20.93
CA TYR A 222 -30.47 -15.21 21.60
C TYR A 222 -29.05 -15.62 22.01
N PHE A 223 -28.92 -16.28 23.16
CA PHE A 223 -27.76 -17.12 23.44
C PHE A 223 -28.04 -18.52 22.94
N VAL A 224 -27.09 -19.07 22.18
CA VAL A 224 -27.19 -20.40 21.56
C VAL A 224 -25.95 -21.25 21.90
N ASP A 225 -26.04 -22.56 21.70
CA ASP A 225 -24.93 -23.50 21.92
C ASP A 225 -24.16 -23.80 20.62
N GLU A 226 -23.06 -24.53 20.72
CA GLU A 226 -22.16 -24.84 19.60
C GLU A 226 -22.81 -25.69 18.50
N ASN A 227 -23.90 -26.41 18.79
CA ASN A 227 -24.62 -27.24 17.82
C ASN A 227 -25.77 -26.51 17.13
N PHE A 228 -26.11 -25.30 17.58
CA PHE A 228 -27.27 -24.55 17.11
C PHE A 228 -27.29 -24.38 15.59
N PHE A 229 -26.19 -23.94 14.98
CA PHE A 229 -26.16 -23.64 13.54
C PHE A 229 -26.35 -24.91 12.69
N GLN A 230 -25.80 -26.05 13.12
CA GLN A 230 -26.00 -27.33 12.46
C GLN A 230 -27.49 -27.72 12.43
N GLN A 231 -28.22 -27.43 13.50
CA GLN A 231 -29.66 -27.71 13.64
C GLN A 231 -30.53 -26.65 12.93
N TYR A 232 -30.05 -25.40 12.84
CA TYR A 232 -30.81 -24.27 12.30
C TYR A 232 -30.74 -24.16 10.77
N ASN A 233 -29.75 -24.76 10.10
CA ASN A 233 -29.54 -24.62 8.66
C ASN A 233 -30.71 -25.06 7.75
N THR A 234 -31.66 -25.85 8.25
CA THR A 234 -32.88 -26.26 7.51
C THR A 234 -34.09 -25.34 7.76
N GLN A 235 -33.93 -24.31 8.60
CA GLN A 235 -34.99 -23.39 9.03
C GLN A 235 -34.54 -21.91 8.96
N ILE A 236 -33.60 -21.60 8.07
CA ILE A 236 -33.06 -20.24 7.89
C ILE A 236 -34.19 -19.24 7.62
N GLY A 237 -34.17 -18.15 8.37
CA GLY A 237 -35.17 -17.07 8.33
C GLY A 237 -36.34 -17.26 9.30
N GLN A 238 -36.54 -18.46 9.84
CA GLN A 238 -37.57 -18.71 10.85
C GLN A 238 -37.09 -18.25 12.24
N ARG A 239 -38.03 -17.89 13.12
CA ARG A 239 -37.70 -17.59 14.52
C ARG A 239 -37.11 -18.84 15.18
N PRO A 240 -35.95 -18.75 15.88
CA PRO A 240 -35.28 -19.93 16.43
C PRO A 240 -36.10 -20.56 17.56
N LYS A 241 -36.21 -21.90 17.53
CA LYS A 241 -36.87 -22.68 18.59
C LYS A 241 -35.90 -23.19 19.66
N ILE A 242 -34.61 -23.03 19.43
CA ILE A 242 -33.51 -23.54 20.25
C ILE A 242 -32.64 -22.35 20.65
N GLY A 243 -32.16 -22.34 21.89
CA GLY A 243 -31.48 -21.18 22.50
C GLY A 243 -32.38 -20.40 23.46
N SER A 244 -31.81 -19.37 24.08
CA SER A 244 -32.49 -18.55 25.09
C SER A 244 -32.53 -17.09 24.66
N LEU A 245 -33.75 -16.53 24.55
CA LEU A 245 -33.96 -15.12 24.25
C LEU A 245 -33.41 -14.26 25.40
N GLN A 246 -32.50 -13.35 25.09
CA GLN A 246 -31.86 -12.47 26.06
C GLN A 246 -32.48 -11.07 26.06
N LYS A 247 -32.72 -10.52 24.87
CA LYS A 247 -33.33 -9.19 24.73
C LYS A 247 -34.03 -9.03 23.39
N THR A 248 -35.01 -8.14 23.40
CA THR A 248 -35.69 -7.61 22.22
C THR A 248 -35.53 -6.10 22.21
N PHE A 249 -35.08 -5.53 21.10
CA PHE A 249 -34.77 -4.11 21.00
C PHE A 249 -35.10 -3.54 19.62
N PHE A 250 -35.35 -2.24 19.57
CA PHE A 250 -35.46 -1.52 18.30
C PHE A 250 -34.10 -1.52 17.62
N PHE A 251 -34.08 -1.85 16.34
CA PHE A 251 -32.86 -1.86 15.52
C PHE A 251 -33.18 -1.17 14.20
N GLU A 252 -32.59 0.00 14.01
CA GLU A 252 -32.56 0.68 12.72
C GLU A 252 -31.30 0.23 12.01
N GLN A 253 -31.46 -0.40 10.85
CA GLN A 253 -30.35 -0.94 10.10
C GLN A 253 -29.65 0.20 9.35
N HIS A 254 -28.36 0.38 9.61
CA HIS A 254 -27.52 1.30 8.84
C HIS A 254 -26.96 0.60 7.60
N PHE A 255 -26.91 1.31 6.49
CA PHE A 255 -26.33 0.83 5.24
C PHE A 255 -25.12 1.67 4.90
N ILE A 256 -24.00 0.99 4.68
CA ILE A 256 -22.73 1.64 4.38
C ILE A 256 -22.85 2.40 3.06
N SER A 257 -22.61 3.70 3.13
CA SER A 257 -22.55 4.60 1.98
C SER A 257 -21.23 4.46 1.22
N PRO A 258 -21.16 4.89 -0.06
CA PRO A 258 -19.90 4.92 -0.81
C PRO A 258 -18.80 5.73 -0.12
N GLN A 259 -19.16 6.83 0.55
CA GLN A 259 -18.20 7.67 1.26
C GLN A 259 -17.64 6.98 2.52
N GLU A 260 -18.47 6.30 3.30
CA GLU A 260 -18.02 5.53 4.47
C GLU A 260 -17.14 4.35 4.06
N TYR A 261 -17.50 3.66 2.97
CA TYR A 261 -16.68 2.58 2.41
C TYR A 261 -15.31 3.09 1.98
N MET A 262 -15.26 4.18 1.19
CA MET A 262 -14.01 4.81 0.76
C MET A 262 -13.14 5.25 1.95
N GLN A 263 -13.75 5.83 2.99
CA GLN A 263 -13.02 6.21 4.21
C GLN A 263 -12.44 4.99 4.93
N ALA A 264 -13.22 3.91 5.09
CA ALA A 264 -12.74 2.69 5.72
C ALA A 264 -11.58 2.04 4.94
N GLN A 265 -11.63 2.08 3.60
CA GLN A 265 -10.51 1.65 2.76
C GLN A 265 -9.26 2.50 2.95
N LEU A 266 -9.42 3.84 3.02
CA LEU A 266 -8.32 4.76 3.25
C LEU A 266 -7.65 4.50 4.61
N ASP A 267 -8.46 4.34 5.66
CA ASP A 267 -8.00 4.03 7.02
C ASP A 267 -7.24 2.70 7.04
N PHE A 268 -7.73 1.69 6.32
CA PHE A 268 -7.03 0.40 6.17
C PHE A 268 -5.69 0.56 5.45
N LYS A 269 -5.64 1.25 4.30
CA LYS A 269 -4.39 1.50 3.55
C LYS A 269 -3.35 2.18 4.45
N LEU A 270 -3.75 3.20 5.20
CA LEU A 270 -2.88 3.91 6.14
C LEU A 270 -2.39 3.03 7.28
N LYS A 271 -3.30 2.28 7.92
CA LYS A 271 -2.94 1.35 8.99
C LYS A 271 -1.98 0.28 8.49
N LYS A 272 -2.21 -0.27 7.30
CA LYS A 272 -1.33 -1.26 6.65
C LYS A 272 0.06 -0.66 6.40
N ALA A 273 0.13 0.49 5.76
CA ALA A 273 1.40 1.13 5.45
C ALA A 273 2.19 1.52 6.71
N ALA A 274 1.52 2.04 7.73
CA ALA A 274 2.13 2.35 9.02
C ALA A 274 2.60 1.10 9.80
N THR A 275 1.85 -0.01 9.74
CA THR A 275 2.23 -1.29 10.37
C THR A 275 3.41 -1.94 9.66
N MET A 276 3.51 -1.75 8.34
CA MET A 276 4.62 -2.25 7.53
C MET A 276 5.90 -1.42 7.68
N TYR A 277 5.78 -0.12 7.96
CA TYR A 277 6.94 0.74 8.17
C TYR A 277 7.69 0.33 9.44
N LYS A 278 8.99 0.10 9.27
CA LYS A 278 9.96 -0.12 10.34
C LYS A 278 11.21 0.68 10.03
N MET A 279 11.98 0.98 11.07
CA MET A 279 13.30 1.58 10.91
C MET A 279 14.26 0.97 11.94
N ILE A 280 15.41 0.51 11.46
CA ILE A 280 16.56 0.23 12.31
C ILE A 280 17.17 1.58 12.70
N PRO A 281 17.30 1.91 14.01
CA PRO A 281 17.77 3.21 14.44
C PRO A 281 19.13 3.58 13.86
N ILE A 282 19.24 4.77 13.27
CA ILE A 282 20.49 5.29 12.68
C ILE A 282 21.07 6.46 13.47
N PHE A 283 20.23 7.20 14.21
CA PHE A 283 20.70 8.28 15.06
C PHE A 283 21.21 7.75 16.41
N LYS A 284 22.27 8.40 16.92
CA LYS A 284 22.76 8.20 18.30
C LYS A 284 21.80 8.79 19.33
N ASP A 285 21.20 9.93 19.01
CA ASP A 285 20.23 10.62 19.86
C ASP A 285 18.84 10.04 19.67
N GLU A 286 18.22 9.56 20.76
CA GLU A 286 16.93 8.88 20.72
C GLU A 286 15.78 9.84 20.37
N ALA A 287 15.83 11.08 20.87
CA ALA A 287 14.80 12.07 20.57
C ALA A 287 14.79 12.43 19.07
N ARG A 288 15.98 12.57 18.46
CA ARG A 288 16.12 12.77 17.01
C ARG A 288 15.67 11.54 16.22
N GLN A 289 15.97 10.32 16.69
CA GLN A 289 15.46 9.10 16.05
C GLN A 289 13.92 9.08 16.05
N GLN A 290 13.29 9.33 17.19
CA GLN A 290 11.83 9.37 17.31
C GLN A 290 11.21 10.49 16.46
N PHE A 291 11.87 11.65 16.38
CA PHE A 291 11.46 12.73 15.48
C PHE A 291 11.53 12.31 14.01
N PHE A 292 12.66 11.75 13.58
CA PHE A 292 12.86 11.31 12.20
C PHE A 292 11.86 10.22 11.80
N GLU A 293 11.63 9.21 12.64
CA GLU A 293 10.63 8.18 12.38
C GLU A 293 9.21 8.75 12.32
N ARG A 294 8.89 9.78 13.11
CA ARG A 294 7.58 10.43 13.06
C ARG A 294 7.39 11.29 11.82
N GLU A 295 8.39 12.10 11.48
CA GLU A 295 8.28 13.19 10.51
C GLU A 295 8.81 12.85 9.12
N GLY A 296 9.70 11.86 9.00
CA GLY A 296 10.38 11.47 7.76
C GLY A 296 11.64 12.27 7.44
N TYR A 297 12.00 13.24 8.30
CA TYR A 297 13.17 14.07 8.16
C TYR A 297 13.70 14.57 9.52
N ALA A 298 14.91 15.12 9.53
CA ALA A 298 15.51 15.84 10.65
C ALA A 298 16.48 16.91 10.13
N THR A 299 16.62 18.01 10.88
CA THR A 299 17.62 19.05 10.62
C THR A 299 18.55 19.26 11.81
N PHE A 300 19.83 19.53 11.54
CA PHE A 300 20.82 19.89 12.56
C PHE A 300 22.07 20.52 11.94
N PRO A 301 22.85 21.32 12.70
CA PRO A 301 24.17 21.79 12.29
C PRO A 301 25.12 20.61 12.03
N LEU A 302 25.88 20.66 10.95
CA LEU A 302 26.80 19.58 10.55
C LEU A 302 28.20 20.09 10.21
N LEU A 303 28.31 21.08 9.32
CA LEU A 303 29.59 21.63 8.85
C LEU A 303 29.90 22.98 9.49
N ASN A 304 31.19 23.25 9.68
CA ASN A 304 31.68 24.56 10.08
C ASN A 304 32.00 25.46 8.87
N ALA A 305 32.35 26.72 9.12
CA ALA A 305 32.63 27.70 8.07
C ALA A 305 33.81 27.33 7.16
N GLU A 306 34.87 26.72 7.69
CA GLU A 306 36.05 26.31 6.91
C GLU A 306 35.71 25.15 5.96
N GLU A 307 34.92 24.19 6.44
CA GLU A 307 34.45 23.04 5.66
C GLU A 307 33.49 23.46 4.54
N ILE A 308 32.58 24.40 4.83
CA ILE A 308 31.68 24.98 3.82
C ILE A 308 32.49 25.67 2.73
N GLU A 309 33.48 26.47 3.12
CA GLU A 309 34.32 27.22 2.17
C GLU A 309 35.19 26.28 1.33
N ALA A 310 35.75 25.21 1.90
CA ALA A 310 36.49 24.20 1.16
C ALA A 310 35.64 23.55 0.05
N LEU A 311 34.38 23.19 0.36
CA LEU A 311 33.46 22.62 -0.63
C LEU A 311 33.05 23.64 -1.70
N LYS A 312 32.86 24.91 -1.34
CA LYS A 312 32.59 25.99 -2.31
C LYS A 312 33.77 26.22 -3.26
N GLN A 313 34.99 26.21 -2.74
CA GLN A 313 36.20 26.38 -3.54
C GLN A 313 36.40 25.22 -4.51
N LEU A 314 36.17 23.98 -4.05
CA LEU A 314 36.15 22.82 -4.94
C LEU A 314 35.11 23.03 -6.05
N HIS A 315 33.85 23.32 -5.71
CA HIS A 315 32.80 23.54 -6.71
C HIS A 315 33.18 24.62 -7.73
N ALA A 316 33.70 25.77 -7.27
CA ALA A 316 34.11 26.88 -8.14
C ALA A 316 35.28 26.53 -9.07
N SER A 317 36.10 25.53 -8.72
CA SER A 317 37.21 25.06 -9.55
C SER A 317 36.78 24.11 -10.68
N LEU A 318 35.54 23.61 -10.63
CA LEU A 318 35.06 22.56 -11.53
C LEU A 318 34.18 23.15 -12.65
N PRO A 319 34.21 22.59 -13.86
CA PRO A 319 33.42 23.06 -14.99
C PRO A 319 31.96 22.55 -14.94
N LEU A 320 31.29 22.66 -13.79
CA LEU A 320 29.89 22.25 -13.63
C LEU A 320 28.97 23.31 -14.22
N LYS A 321 28.09 22.93 -15.15
CA LYS A 321 27.13 23.83 -15.81
C LYS A 321 25.78 23.15 -15.99
N ASP A 322 24.72 23.95 -15.94
CA ASP A 322 23.39 23.51 -16.38
C ASP A 322 23.30 23.47 -17.90
N GLU A 323 23.83 22.40 -18.51
CA GLU A 323 23.84 22.23 -19.97
C GLU A 323 22.43 22.18 -20.58
N LYS A 324 21.42 21.78 -19.80
CA LYS A 324 20.03 21.62 -20.23
C LYS A 324 19.17 22.85 -19.93
N ASN A 325 19.70 23.84 -19.22
CA ASN A 325 19.00 25.07 -18.82
C ASN A 325 17.67 24.82 -18.07
N VAL A 326 17.60 23.71 -17.33
CA VAL A 326 16.39 23.27 -16.59
C VAL A 326 16.31 23.87 -15.17
N GLY A 327 17.39 24.50 -14.70
CA GLY A 327 17.47 25.16 -13.39
C GLY A 327 17.80 24.24 -12.21
N PHE A 328 18.05 22.95 -12.46
CA PHE A 328 18.45 21.98 -11.44
C PHE A 328 19.35 20.91 -12.06
N HIS A 329 20.51 20.67 -11.44
CA HIS A 329 21.41 19.59 -11.84
C HIS A 329 22.23 19.09 -10.65
N VAL A 330 22.77 17.88 -10.78
CA VAL A 330 23.64 17.24 -9.79
C VAL A 330 24.96 16.85 -10.44
N SER A 331 26.06 16.95 -9.69
CA SER A 331 27.39 16.70 -10.27
C SER A 331 27.61 15.24 -10.67
N MET A 332 26.86 14.30 -10.08
CA MET A 332 26.95 12.86 -10.35
C MET A 332 26.44 12.47 -11.75
N ASP A 333 25.59 13.31 -12.36
CA ASP A 333 25.10 13.08 -13.72
C ASP A 333 26.12 13.46 -14.79
N ASN A 334 27.28 13.99 -14.40
CA ASN A 334 28.31 14.39 -15.34
C ASN A 334 28.95 13.16 -16.03
N SER A 335 29.34 13.33 -17.29
CA SER A 335 30.01 12.28 -18.06
C SER A 335 31.45 12.03 -17.62
N ASP A 336 32.12 13.01 -17.00
CA ASP A 336 33.46 12.84 -16.44
C ASP A 336 33.39 12.09 -15.10
N LYS A 337 33.62 10.78 -15.14
CA LYS A 337 33.49 9.90 -13.99
C LYS A 337 34.62 10.04 -12.97
N GLU A 338 35.82 10.47 -13.40
CA GLU A 338 36.93 10.75 -12.48
C GLU A 338 36.67 12.06 -11.72
N MET A 339 36.11 13.08 -12.39
CA MET A 339 35.63 14.27 -11.70
C MET A 339 34.54 13.92 -10.68
N CYS A 340 33.55 13.12 -11.06
CA CYS A 340 32.49 12.66 -10.14
C CYS A 340 33.08 11.93 -8.92
N ARG A 341 34.06 11.04 -9.15
CA ARG A 341 34.79 10.34 -8.08
C ARG A 341 35.51 11.33 -7.16
N ASN A 342 36.28 12.27 -7.70
CA ASN A 342 36.99 13.27 -6.90
C ASN A 342 36.04 14.13 -6.04
N ILE A 343 34.89 14.53 -6.61
CA ILE A 343 33.84 15.22 -5.86
C ILE A 343 33.31 14.35 -4.72
N ARG A 344 32.97 13.09 -5.01
CA ARG A 344 32.46 12.12 -4.02
C ARG A 344 33.45 11.96 -2.86
N GLU A 345 34.71 11.66 -3.16
CA GLU A 345 35.74 11.45 -2.14
C GLU A 345 35.98 12.70 -1.29
N THR A 346 35.98 13.89 -1.91
CA THR A 346 36.16 15.13 -1.15
C THR A 346 34.97 15.42 -0.23
N ILE A 347 33.74 15.28 -0.74
CA ILE A 347 32.53 15.46 0.08
C ILE A 347 32.52 14.43 1.22
N TRP A 348 32.84 13.16 0.96
CA TRP A 348 32.91 12.14 2.00
C TRP A 348 33.98 12.46 3.05
N GLY A 349 35.17 12.86 2.63
CA GLY A 349 36.26 13.23 3.54
C GLY A 349 35.91 14.34 4.53
N ILE A 350 34.97 15.23 4.16
CA ILE A 350 34.49 16.33 5.01
C ILE A 350 33.22 15.93 5.79
N ALA A 351 32.19 15.44 5.09
CA ALA A 351 30.86 15.27 5.67
C ALA A 351 30.71 13.98 6.49
N VAL A 352 31.34 12.87 6.10
CA VAL A 352 31.17 11.58 6.79
C VAL A 352 31.70 11.59 8.22
N PRO A 353 32.88 12.18 8.51
CA PRO A 353 33.34 12.35 9.90
C PRO A 353 32.34 13.12 10.77
N ARG A 354 31.73 14.19 10.23
CA ARG A 354 30.70 14.98 10.93
C ARG A 354 29.41 14.20 11.12
N LEU A 355 28.94 13.47 10.11
CA LEU A 355 27.78 12.59 10.22
C LEU A 355 28.01 11.52 11.29
N ALA A 356 29.23 11.00 11.42
CA ALA A 356 29.58 10.03 12.45
C ALA A 356 29.49 10.59 13.89
N GLU A 357 29.46 11.90 14.09
CA GLU A 357 29.15 12.49 15.40
C GLU A 357 27.68 12.28 15.79
N HIS A 358 26.77 12.21 14.80
CA HIS A 358 25.31 12.10 14.99
C HIS A 358 24.73 10.71 14.74
N LEU A 359 25.36 9.92 13.87
CA LEU A 359 24.88 8.63 13.41
C LEU A 359 25.67 7.47 14.04
N LYS A 360 25.03 6.32 14.19
CA LYS A 360 25.63 5.06 14.63
C LYS A 360 25.50 4.01 13.53
N ASP A 361 26.50 3.14 13.44
CA ASP A 361 26.50 1.96 12.57
C ASP A 361 25.96 2.24 11.16
N PHE A 362 26.53 3.24 10.48
CA PHE A 362 26.10 3.68 9.15
C PHE A 362 27.24 3.57 8.13
N LYS A 363 26.88 3.61 6.84
CA LYS A 363 27.82 3.74 5.72
C LYS A 363 27.27 4.70 4.66
N PRO A 364 28.14 5.49 4.00
CA PRO A 364 27.76 6.29 2.84
C PRO A 364 27.75 5.43 1.56
N PHE A 365 26.98 5.83 0.54
CA PHE A 365 26.96 5.13 -0.75
C PHE A 365 27.00 6.05 -1.98
N VAL A 366 26.62 7.32 -1.84
CA VAL A 366 26.68 8.35 -2.90
C VAL A 366 27.10 9.68 -2.28
N ALA A 367 27.78 10.53 -3.07
CA ALA A 367 27.88 11.95 -2.78
C ALA A 367 27.96 12.78 -4.07
N SER A 368 27.38 13.98 -4.05
CA SER A 368 27.35 14.90 -5.19
C SER A 368 27.11 16.34 -4.76
N PHE A 369 27.47 17.31 -5.60
CA PHE A 369 26.91 18.65 -5.48
C PHE A 369 25.48 18.66 -6.04
N VAL A 370 24.61 19.42 -5.39
CA VAL A 370 23.21 19.64 -5.77
C VAL A 370 23.03 21.13 -6.04
N MET A 371 22.80 21.48 -7.30
CA MET A 371 22.82 22.86 -7.78
C MET A 371 21.43 23.28 -8.26
N LYS A 372 20.98 24.43 -7.76
CA LYS A 372 19.73 25.05 -8.16
C LYS A 372 20.02 26.43 -8.73
N GLU A 373 20.13 26.49 -10.05
CA GLU A 373 20.44 27.73 -10.79
C GLU A 373 19.33 28.76 -10.65
N VAL A 374 19.66 30.03 -10.86
CA VAL A 374 18.68 31.11 -10.95
C VAL A 374 17.78 30.85 -12.15
N ASN A 375 16.58 30.34 -11.89
CA ASN A 375 15.61 30.01 -12.91
C ASN A 375 14.20 30.13 -12.30
N PRO A 376 13.42 31.15 -12.67
CA PRO A 376 12.08 31.39 -12.11
C PRO A 376 11.05 30.33 -12.51
N ARG A 377 11.40 29.42 -13.42
CA ARG A 377 10.55 28.30 -13.88
C ARG A 377 11.04 26.93 -13.43
N GLY A 378 12.26 26.82 -12.90
CA GLY A 378 12.86 25.54 -12.54
C GLY A 378 12.25 24.95 -11.28
N VAL A 379 11.17 24.18 -11.40
CA VAL A 379 10.57 23.43 -10.27
C VAL A 379 11.16 22.02 -10.22
N VAL A 380 11.43 21.50 -9.02
CA VAL A 380 11.56 20.04 -8.84
C VAL A 380 10.21 19.55 -8.31
N PRO A 381 9.47 18.70 -9.06
CA PRO A 381 8.15 18.23 -8.66
C PRO A 381 8.23 17.35 -7.41
N ALA A 382 7.08 17.14 -6.75
CA ALA A 382 7.00 16.23 -5.63
C ALA A 382 7.34 14.81 -6.09
N HIS A 383 8.36 14.21 -5.48
CA HIS A 383 8.86 12.87 -5.83
C HIS A 383 9.40 12.15 -4.59
N GLN A 384 9.85 10.92 -4.81
CA GLN A 384 10.63 10.12 -3.87
C GLN A 384 11.95 9.74 -4.55
N ASP A 385 13.00 9.55 -3.76
CA ASP A 385 14.29 9.08 -4.26
C ASP A 385 14.28 7.56 -4.45
N TRP A 386 15.20 7.04 -5.27
CA TRP A 386 15.31 5.60 -5.53
C TRP A 386 15.48 4.77 -4.26
N SER A 387 15.13 3.49 -4.34
CA SER A 387 15.46 2.48 -3.33
C SER A 387 16.90 2.04 -3.54
N PHE A 388 17.79 2.38 -2.59
CA PHE A 388 19.21 2.01 -2.64
C PHE A 388 19.54 0.76 -1.81
N VAL A 389 18.58 0.22 -1.05
CA VAL A 389 18.81 -0.87 -0.08
C VAL A 389 17.77 -1.96 -0.22
N ASP A 390 18.19 -3.18 0.10
CA ASP A 390 17.25 -4.30 0.29
C ASP A 390 16.58 -4.24 1.67
N ARG A 391 15.56 -5.08 1.85
CA ARG A 391 14.95 -5.37 3.15
C ARG A 391 14.45 -4.13 3.90
N GLU A 392 13.85 -3.17 3.17
CA GLU A 392 13.17 -2.01 3.77
C GLU A 392 12.06 -2.45 4.73
N GLU A 393 11.45 -3.63 4.50
CA GLU A 393 10.46 -4.27 5.36
C GLU A 393 11.03 -4.81 6.69
N GLU A 394 12.34 -5.05 6.77
CA GLU A 394 13.05 -5.37 8.01
C GLU A 394 13.52 -4.11 8.76
N GLY A 395 13.38 -2.94 8.14
CA GLY A 395 13.68 -1.63 8.72
C GLY A 395 14.98 -0.99 8.20
N TYR A 396 15.66 -1.57 7.22
CA TYR A 396 16.73 -0.86 6.52
C TYR A 396 16.16 0.33 5.74
N SER A 397 16.95 1.38 5.55
CA SER A 397 16.48 2.59 4.87
C SER A 397 17.61 3.26 4.10
N SER A 398 17.26 3.81 2.94
CA SER A 398 18.12 4.73 2.21
C SER A 398 17.76 6.16 2.60
N ILE A 399 18.77 6.96 2.94
CA ILE A 399 18.58 8.30 3.52
C ILE A 399 19.47 9.29 2.80
N THR A 400 18.88 10.40 2.35
CA THR A 400 19.61 11.53 1.77
C THR A 400 19.97 12.54 2.86
N CYS A 401 21.25 12.87 2.98
CA CYS A 401 21.78 13.96 3.79
C CYS A 401 22.05 15.15 2.87
N TRP A 402 21.12 16.10 2.81
CA TRP A 402 21.25 17.30 2.00
C TRP A 402 21.85 18.44 2.84
N ILE A 403 23.08 18.84 2.54
CA ILE A 403 23.87 19.77 3.35
C ILE A 403 23.93 21.12 2.65
N ALA A 404 23.34 22.15 3.26
CA ALA A 404 23.30 23.49 2.69
C ALA A 404 24.69 24.14 2.74
N LEU A 405 25.20 24.64 1.60
CA LEU A 405 26.44 25.44 1.56
C LEU A 405 26.16 26.94 1.57
N VAL A 406 24.90 27.32 1.39
CA VAL A 406 24.38 28.68 1.53
C VAL A 406 23.09 28.62 2.33
N ASP A 407 22.70 29.72 2.98
CA ASP A 407 21.37 29.82 3.59
C ASP A 407 20.29 29.55 2.54
N THR A 408 19.31 28.72 2.87
CA THR A 408 18.23 28.36 1.97
C THR A 408 16.87 28.67 2.55
N ASN A 409 15.98 29.08 1.66
CA ASN A 409 14.62 29.48 1.95
C ASN A 409 13.74 29.30 0.70
N ILE A 410 12.48 29.69 0.78
CA ILE A 410 11.54 29.60 -0.35
C ILE A 410 11.94 30.45 -1.57
N ASP A 411 12.80 31.46 -1.43
CA ASP A 411 13.20 32.36 -2.51
C ASP A 411 14.30 31.78 -3.40
N ASN A 412 15.22 31.01 -2.83
CA ASN A 412 16.31 30.37 -3.57
C ASN A 412 16.08 28.88 -3.85
N GLY A 413 14.83 28.42 -3.77
CA GLY A 413 14.48 27.04 -4.06
C GLY A 413 14.86 26.06 -2.94
N GLY A 414 14.71 26.46 -1.67
CA GLY A 414 14.86 25.60 -0.50
C GLY A 414 13.93 24.38 -0.53
N MET A 415 14.34 23.28 0.09
CA MET A 415 13.59 22.04 0.03
C MET A 415 12.29 22.10 0.85
N GLY A 416 11.24 21.46 0.33
CA GLY A 416 10.01 21.18 1.04
C GLY A 416 9.76 19.70 1.16
N VAL A 417 9.12 19.28 2.26
CA VAL A 417 8.74 17.89 2.54
C VAL A 417 7.26 17.79 2.87
N ILE A 418 6.69 16.60 2.66
CA ILE A 418 5.42 16.22 3.28
C ILE A 418 5.72 15.40 4.53
N ARG A 419 5.36 15.92 5.69
CA ARG A 419 5.61 15.29 6.99
C ARG A 419 4.90 13.95 7.06
N GLY A 420 5.61 12.91 7.49
CA GLY A 420 5.10 11.55 7.66
C GLY A 420 4.90 10.73 6.38
N SER A 421 5.18 11.31 5.20
CA SER A 421 4.88 10.69 3.90
C SER A 421 5.69 9.44 3.58
N HIS A 422 6.83 9.23 4.25
CA HIS A 422 7.61 7.98 4.19
C HIS A 422 6.83 6.74 4.66
N LYS A 423 5.69 6.94 5.31
CA LYS A 423 4.77 5.88 5.75
C LYS A 423 3.55 5.70 4.85
N PHE A 424 3.31 6.57 3.88
CA PHE A 424 2.09 6.51 3.06
C PHE A 424 2.13 5.37 2.04
N MET A 425 3.33 4.96 1.64
CA MET A 425 3.58 3.97 0.60
C MET A 425 4.80 3.12 0.97
N GLN A 426 4.74 1.82 0.71
CA GLN A 426 5.84 0.87 0.96
C GLN A 426 6.23 0.14 -0.34
N ASN A 427 6.38 0.88 -1.44
CA ASN A 427 6.84 0.34 -2.72
C ASN A 427 8.34 0.56 -2.92
N HIS A 428 8.95 -0.32 -3.71
CA HIS A 428 10.27 -0.09 -4.28
C HIS A 428 10.21 1.06 -5.29
N ARG A 429 11.31 1.79 -5.42
CA ARG A 429 11.42 3.02 -6.23
C ARG A 429 12.52 2.82 -7.29
N PRO A 430 12.18 2.22 -8.45
CA PRO A 430 13.15 1.82 -9.45
C PRO A 430 13.51 2.93 -10.45
N SER A 431 14.56 2.68 -11.23
CA SER A 431 14.92 3.44 -12.43
C SER A 431 14.43 2.72 -13.70
N PRO A 432 14.55 3.31 -14.90
CA PRO A 432 14.86 4.71 -15.16
C PRO A 432 13.60 5.58 -15.24
N SER A 433 13.77 6.87 -14.99
CA SER A 433 12.77 7.89 -15.33
C SER A 433 13.05 8.44 -16.73
N PRO A 434 12.03 8.72 -17.57
CA PRO A 434 10.60 8.68 -17.26
C PRO A 434 9.91 7.33 -17.56
N GLN A 435 10.63 6.31 -18.02
CA GLN A 435 10.03 5.04 -18.46
C GLN A 435 9.28 4.31 -17.35
N CYS A 436 9.79 4.39 -16.11
CA CYS A 436 9.12 3.78 -14.98
C CYS A 436 7.90 4.62 -14.55
N PRO A 437 6.69 4.05 -14.51
CA PRO A 437 5.55 4.72 -13.92
C PRO A 437 5.74 4.84 -12.41
N VAL A 438 5.71 6.08 -11.90
CA VAL A 438 5.88 6.37 -10.47
C VAL A 438 4.57 6.78 -9.80
N PRO A 439 4.37 6.45 -8.50
CA PRO A 439 3.08 6.68 -7.85
C PRO A 439 2.67 8.14 -7.74
N LEU A 440 3.63 9.07 -7.71
CA LEU A 440 3.36 10.50 -7.50
C LEU A 440 3.14 11.27 -8.81
N SER A 441 3.27 10.62 -9.97
CA SER A 441 3.11 11.26 -11.28
C SER A 441 1.75 11.96 -11.45
N GLU A 442 0.67 11.37 -10.93
CA GLU A 442 -0.68 11.95 -10.96
C GLU A 442 -0.95 12.97 -9.83
N HIS A 443 -0.01 13.13 -8.90
CA HIS A 443 -0.18 13.92 -7.68
C HIS A 443 0.81 15.07 -7.53
N MET A 444 1.74 15.25 -8.46
CA MET A 444 2.78 16.27 -8.39
C MET A 444 2.21 17.64 -7.99
N PHE A 445 1.05 18.01 -8.53
CA PHE A 445 0.40 19.29 -8.26
C PHE A 445 -0.58 19.31 -7.08
N SER A 446 -1.13 18.17 -6.68
CA SER A 446 -2.01 18.09 -5.51
C SER A 446 -1.21 18.07 -4.21
N ILE A 447 0.01 17.53 -4.26
CA ILE A 447 0.95 17.45 -3.14
C ILE A 447 1.65 18.79 -2.91
N PHE A 448 2.13 19.43 -3.98
CA PHE A 448 2.96 20.63 -3.89
C PHE A 448 2.40 21.72 -2.95
N PRO A 449 1.09 22.05 -2.97
CA PRO A 449 0.52 23.04 -2.06
C PRO A 449 0.63 22.73 -0.58
N TYR A 450 0.91 21.49 -0.19
CA TYR A 450 1.02 21.07 1.21
C TYR A 450 2.47 20.90 1.68
N LEU A 451 3.45 21.26 0.86
CA LEU A 451 4.86 21.17 1.25
C LEU A 451 5.15 22.07 2.45
N HIS A 452 5.74 21.46 3.47
CA HIS A 452 6.41 22.16 4.53
C HIS A 452 7.81 22.54 4.06
N THR A 453 7.98 23.81 3.66
CA THR A 453 9.30 24.36 3.28
C THR A 453 10.16 24.55 4.52
N ILE A 454 11.41 24.09 4.45
CA ILE A 454 12.35 24.11 5.56
C ILE A 454 13.44 25.11 5.23
N ASP A 455 13.55 26.17 6.03
CA ASP A 455 14.70 27.07 5.97
C ASP A 455 15.89 26.37 6.62
N VAL A 456 17.00 26.28 5.89
CA VAL A 456 18.23 25.57 6.34
C VAL A 456 19.40 26.54 6.22
N LYS A 457 20.15 26.74 7.31
CA LYS A 457 21.33 27.60 7.34
C LYS A 457 22.53 26.94 6.70
N ALA A 458 23.45 27.75 6.17
CA ALA A 458 24.72 27.23 5.66
C ALA A 458 25.42 26.40 6.75
N GLY A 459 25.79 25.16 6.41
CA GLY A 459 26.39 24.18 7.32
C GLY A 459 25.38 23.26 8.01
N GLU A 460 24.08 23.53 7.96
CA GLU A 460 23.07 22.59 8.43
C GLU A 460 22.77 21.51 7.39
N VAL A 461 22.39 20.33 7.89
CA VAL A 461 21.90 19.22 7.07
C VAL A 461 20.38 19.10 7.22
N LEU A 462 19.70 18.88 6.09
CA LEU A 462 18.37 18.30 6.01
C LEU A 462 18.52 16.84 5.63
N MET A 463 18.32 15.95 6.61
CA MET A 463 18.37 14.51 6.44
C MET A 463 16.95 13.98 6.28
N PHE A 464 16.65 13.21 5.24
CA PHE A 464 15.31 12.65 5.02
C PHE A 464 15.33 11.23 4.46
N ASP A 465 14.37 10.42 4.88
CA ASP A 465 14.14 9.09 4.33
C ASP A 465 13.80 9.20 2.85
N ASN A 466 14.40 8.40 1.98
CA ASN A 466 14.16 8.47 0.53
C ASN A 466 12.70 8.19 0.14
N ARG A 467 11.89 7.62 1.05
CA ARG A 467 10.44 7.49 0.92
C ARG A 467 9.68 8.79 1.18
N THR A 468 10.25 9.78 1.85
CA THR A 468 9.61 11.06 2.14
C THR A 468 9.36 11.81 0.84
N PHE A 469 8.11 12.22 0.61
CA PHE A 469 7.75 13.06 -0.52
C PHE A 469 8.37 14.43 -0.33
N HIS A 470 9.17 14.85 -1.30
CA HIS A 470 9.87 16.11 -1.24
C HIS A 470 9.90 16.78 -2.61
N ALA A 471 10.07 18.10 -2.59
CA ALA A 471 10.10 18.93 -3.79
C ALA A 471 10.90 20.21 -3.54
N SER A 472 11.14 21.00 -4.58
CA SER A 472 11.68 22.35 -4.40
C SER A 472 11.03 23.35 -5.35
N PRO A 473 10.69 24.57 -4.87
CA PRO A 473 10.20 25.64 -5.70
C PRO A 473 11.33 26.21 -6.59
N PRO A 474 11.01 27.10 -7.54
CA PRO A 474 12.01 27.78 -8.35
C PRO A 474 12.97 28.60 -7.52
N ASN A 475 14.21 28.72 -8.00
CA ASN A 475 15.16 29.69 -7.46
C ASN A 475 14.94 31.03 -8.17
N THR A 476 14.35 31.95 -7.42
CA THR A 476 14.01 33.32 -7.83
C THR A 476 14.94 34.36 -7.23
N SER A 477 16.00 33.92 -6.56
CA SER A 477 17.04 34.79 -6.02
C SER A 477 18.03 35.24 -7.11
N ASP A 478 19.12 35.89 -6.71
CA ASP A 478 20.15 36.44 -7.59
C ASP A 478 21.37 35.52 -7.74
N SER A 479 21.39 34.37 -7.07
CA SER A 479 22.55 33.50 -7.00
C SER A 479 22.20 32.01 -6.98
N LEU A 480 23.19 31.18 -7.33
CA LEU A 480 23.12 29.73 -7.26
C LEU A 480 22.84 29.28 -5.82
N ARG A 481 21.82 28.43 -5.63
CA ARG A 481 21.66 27.69 -4.37
C ARG A 481 22.47 26.40 -4.48
N LEU A 482 23.56 26.35 -3.70
CA LEU A 482 24.51 25.25 -3.68
C LEU A 482 24.37 24.41 -2.41
N ALA A 483 24.37 23.09 -2.58
CA ALA A 483 24.39 22.11 -1.50
C ALA A 483 25.28 20.91 -1.86
N ALA A 484 25.69 20.16 -0.84
CA ALA A 484 26.33 18.85 -0.98
C ALA A 484 25.37 17.77 -0.49
N GLY A 485 25.15 16.73 -1.29
CA GLY A 485 24.35 15.56 -0.93
C GLY A 485 25.25 14.39 -0.54
N VAL A 486 24.85 13.64 0.49
CA VAL A 486 25.43 12.34 0.85
C VAL A 486 24.31 11.33 1.06
N GLY A 487 24.32 10.23 0.32
CA GLY A 487 23.44 9.09 0.58
C GLY A 487 24.03 8.21 1.67
N VAL A 488 23.26 7.89 2.72
CA VAL A 488 23.67 7.00 3.82
C VAL A 488 22.63 5.91 4.11
N THR A 489 23.09 4.81 4.66
CA THR A 489 22.27 3.69 5.14
C THR A 489 22.89 3.05 6.38
N GLN A 490 22.16 2.20 7.08
CA GLN A 490 22.71 1.37 8.14
C GLN A 490 23.81 0.44 7.57
N ALA A 491 24.88 0.22 8.34
CA ALA A 491 26.07 -0.52 7.92
C ALA A 491 25.75 -1.96 7.47
N GLY A 492 24.74 -2.59 8.09
CA GLY A 492 24.26 -3.94 7.76
C GLY A 492 23.37 -4.05 6.52
N ALA A 493 23.00 -2.93 5.88
CA ALA A 493 22.18 -2.94 4.67
C ALA A 493 23.00 -3.44 3.46
N ASN A 494 22.39 -4.20 2.56
CA ASN A 494 23.00 -4.44 1.25
C ASN A 494 22.61 -3.32 0.30
N LEU A 495 23.56 -2.83 -0.49
CA LEU A 495 23.23 -1.89 -1.56
C LEU A 495 22.64 -2.68 -2.74
N VAL A 496 21.52 -2.17 -3.25
CA VAL A 496 20.83 -2.73 -4.40
C VAL A 496 20.38 -1.63 -5.34
N HIS A 497 20.22 -1.99 -6.60
CA HIS A 497 19.55 -1.14 -7.58
C HIS A 497 18.35 -1.87 -8.16
N TYR A 498 17.21 -1.19 -8.17
CA TYR A 498 16.00 -1.68 -8.83
C TYR A 498 15.87 -1.03 -10.21
N TYR A 499 15.83 -1.86 -11.24
CA TYR A 499 15.72 -1.45 -12.63
C TYR A 499 14.43 -2.00 -13.24
N MET A 500 13.63 -1.17 -13.87
CA MET A 500 12.42 -1.63 -14.55
C MET A 500 12.81 -2.60 -15.65
N LYS A 501 12.16 -3.78 -15.68
CA LYS A 501 12.44 -4.77 -16.72
C LYS A 501 12.06 -4.19 -18.08
N PRO A 502 12.95 -4.19 -19.09
CA PRO A 502 12.68 -3.58 -20.38
C PRO A 502 11.88 -4.52 -21.30
N ASP A 503 10.72 -4.96 -20.83
CA ASP A 503 9.76 -5.81 -21.56
C ASP A 503 8.49 -5.05 -21.98
N GLY A 504 8.32 -3.82 -21.49
CA GLY A 504 7.15 -2.98 -21.76
C GLY A 504 5.89 -3.34 -20.97
N GLU A 505 5.94 -4.33 -20.06
CA GLU A 505 4.79 -4.73 -19.26
C GLU A 505 4.63 -3.91 -17.97
N PHE A 506 5.73 -3.33 -17.47
CA PHE A 506 5.78 -2.53 -16.23
C PHE A 506 5.28 -3.27 -14.97
N LYS A 507 5.35 -4.60 -14.95
CA LYS A 507 4.93 -5.45 -13.82
C LYS A 507 6.08 -6.02 -13.01
N THR A 508 7.31 -5.90 -13.52
CA THR A 508 8.47 -6.57 -12.95
C THR A 508 9.67 -5.63 -12.91
N MET A 509 10.32 -5.56 -11.77
CA MET A 509 11.64 -4.95 -11.58
C MET A 509 12.71 -6.04 -11.54
N LEU A 510 13.92 -5.66 -11.93
CA LEU A 510 15.14 -6.41 -11.78
C LEU A 510 15.93 -5.79 -10.62
N ARG A 511 16.14 -6.56 -9.56
CA ARG A 511 16.96 -6.16 -8.41
C ARG A 511 18.38 -6.69 -8.58
N TYR A 512 19.34 -5.78 -8.66
CA TYR A 512 20.77 -6.07 -8.68
C TYR A 512 21.39 -5.81 -7.32
N ASN A 513 22.30 -6.66 -6.86
CA ASN A 513 23.20 -6.31 -5.77
C ASN A 513 24.31 -5.43 -6.34
N VAL A 514 24.54 -4.27 -5.75
CA VAL A 514 25.49 -3.28 -6.26
C VAL A 514 26.47 -2.82 -5.19
N ASP A 515 27.47 -2.07 -5.60
CA ASP A 515 28.44 -1.39 -4.74
C ASP A 515 28.35 0.13 -4.92
N GLU A 516 29.14 0.88 -4.17
CA GLU A 516 29.19 2.34 -4.23
C GLU A 516 29.72 2.88 -5.58
N GLU A 517 30.38 2.02 -6.37
CA GLU A 517 30.90 2.33 -7.70
C GLU A 517 29.81 2.33 -8.77
N PHE A 518 28.70 1.62 -8.54
CA PHE A 518 27.57 1.56 -9.45
C PHE A 518 27.07 2.95 -9.85
N TYR A 519 26.92 3.86 -8.88
CA TYR A 519 26.38 5.20 -9.11
C TYR A 519 27.38 6.16 -9.77
N LEU A 520 28.67 5.80 -9.85
CA LEU A 520 29.63 6.49 -10.73
C LEU A 520 29.53 5.99 -12.17
N LYS A 521 29.12 4.74 -12.38
CA LYS A 521 29.01 4.12 -13.70
C LYS A 521 27.67 4.39 -14.39
N TYR A 522 26.57 4.39 -13.63
CA TYR A 522 25.21 4.40 -14.14
C TYR A 522 24.38 5.55 -13.57
N GLU A 523 24.34 6.67 -14.28
CA GLU A 523 23.33 7.71 -14.07
C GLU A 523 22.02 7.41 -14.81
N ASN A 524 20.94 8.11 -14.44
CA ASN A 524 19.61 7.87 -15.01
C ASN A 524 19.60 7.96 -16.55
N ALA A 525 20.38 8.85 -17.16
CA ALA A 525 20.45 8.99 -18.61
C ALA A 525 21.00 7.74 -19.31
N THR A 526 22.04 7.12 -18.75
CA THR A 526 22.57 5.85 -19.27
C THR A 526 21.57 4.72 -19.06
N LEU A 527 20.96 4.62 -17.87
CA LEU A 527 19.95 3.60 -17.57
C LEU A 527 18.72 3.72 -18.49
N SER A 528 18.26 4.93 -18.78
CA SER A 528 17.20 5.22 -19.75
C SER A 528 17.56 4.68 -21.13
N LYS A 529 18.74 5.02 -21.66
CA LYS A 529 19.19 4.54 -22.99
C LYS A 529 19.30 3.02 -23.05
N MET A 530 19.72 2.39 -21.94
CA MET A 530 19.78 0.94 -21.84
C MET A 530 18.38 0.32 -21.89
N TYR A 531 17.40 0.92 -21.20
CA TYR A 531 16.02 0.45 -21.18
C TYR A 531 15.42 0.51 -22.58
N ASP A 532 15.56 1.64 -23.26
CA ASP A 532 15.05 1.83 -24.62
C ASP A 532 15.72 0.86 -25.62
N ALA A 533 16.93 0.40 -25.33
CA ALA A 533 17.65 -0.60 -26.11
C ALA A 533 17.38 -2.06 -25.68
N GLY A 534 16.48 -2.32 -24.73
CA GLY A 534 16.20 -3.66 -24.23
C GLY A 534 17.33 -4.29 -23.42
N LYS A 535 18.26 -3.47 -22.89
CA LYS A 535 19.50 -3.94 -22.24
C LYS A 535 19.35 -4.05 -20.73
N LEU A 536 20.06 -5.04 -20.19
CA LEU A 536 20.24 -5.28 -18.76
C LEU A 536 21.51 -4.61 -18.24
N ILE A 537 21.57 -4.39 -16.93
CA ILE A 537 22.76 -3.85 -16.25
C ILE A 537 23.89 -4.89 -16.29
N GLU A 538 25.10 -4.44 -16.63
CA GLU A 538 26.27 -5.31 -16.81
C GLU A 538 27.26 -5.18 -15.65
N GLY A 539 27.85 -6.31 -15.24
CA GLY A 539 28.90 -6.37 -14.21
C GLY A 539 28.41 -6.55 -12.77
N TYR A 540 27.11 -6.75 -12.56
CA TYR A 540 26.48 -6.86 -11.23
C TYR A 540 25.73 -8.19 -11.01
N GLY A 541 26.13 -9.24 -11.74
CA GLY A 541 25.53 -10.57 -11.67
C GLY A 541 24.12 -10.66 -12.25
N GLU A 542 23.50 -11.82 -12.08
CA GLU A 542 22.12 -12.07 -12.51
C GLU A 542 21.14 -11.39 -11.53
N PRO A 543 20.19 -10.57 -12.04
CA PRO A 543 19.21 -9.92 -11.18
C PRO A 543 18.19 -10.89 -10.62
N THR A 544 17.59 -10.52 -9.50
CA THR A 544 16.36 -11.16 -9.01
C THR A 544 15.15 -10.42 -9.57
N GLU A 545 14.17 -11.14 -10.15
CA GLU A 545 12.90 -10.53 -10.52
C GLU A 545 12.05 -10.25 -9.27
N VAL A 546 11.50 -9.03 -9.20
CA VAL A 546 10.66 -8.56 -8.09
C VAL A 546 9.39 -7.95 -8.69
N PRO A 547 8.18 -8.33 -8.23
CA PRO A 547 6.94 -7.71 -8.69
C PRO A 547 6.94 -6.19 -8.46
N TYR A 548 6.47 -5.43 -9.45
CA TYR A 548 6.29 -3.99 -9.34
C TYR A 548 4.85 -3.66 -9.03
N GLU A 549 4.58 -3.37 -7.76
CA GLU A 549 3.27 -2.98 -7.26
C GLU A 549 3.40 -1.80 -6.31
N PHE A 550 2.45 -0.86 -6.39
CA PHE A 550 2.36 0.24 -5.46
C PHE A 550 0.90 0.63 -5.22
N THR A 551 0.62 1.15 -4.03
CA THR A 551 -0.72 1.64 -3.69
C THR A 551 -1.07 2.84 -4.54
N LYS A 552 -2.20 2.82 -5.22
CA LYS A 552 -2.73 4.00 -5.91
C LYS A 552 -3.68 4.74 -4.98
N TYR A 553 -3.53 6.06 -4.97
CA TYR A 553 -4.45 6.97 -4.30
C TYR A 553 -5.11 7.83 -5.35
N THR A 554 -6.38 8.16 -5.16
CA THR A 554 -7.01 9.28 -5.84
C THR A 554 -6.43 10.59 -5.32
N THR A 555 -6.67 11.70 -6.03
CA THR A 555 -6.24 13.02 -5.55
C THR A 555 -6.87 13.37 -4.20
N ASP A 556 -8.14 13.02 -3.98
CA ASP A 556 -8.83 13.30 -2.74
C ASP A 556 -8.27 12.45 -1.58
N GLU A 557 -8.05 11.14 -1.80
CA GLU A 557 -7.38 10.28 -0.81
C GLU A 557 -5.99 10.81 -0.45
N MET A 558 -5.17 11.19 -1.45
CA MET A 558 -3.83 11.72 -1.21
C MET A 558 -3.86 13.00 -0.36
N ILE A 559 -4.79 13.91 -0.66
CA ILE A 559 -4.95 15.15 0.13
C ILE A 559 -5.40 14.85 1.56
N GLU A 560 -6.35 13.94 1.75
CA GLU A 560 -6.82 13.59 3.09
C GLU A 560 -5.73 12.90 3.92
N ILE A 561 -4.91 12.04 3.32
CA ILE A 561 -3.75 11.43 3.97
C ILE A 561 -2.75 12.51 4.42
N ILE A 562 -2.43 13.46 3.53
CA ILE A 562 -1.51 14.56 3.81
C ILE A 562 -1.99 15.39 5.00
N LYS A 563 -3.28 15.73 5.03
CA LYS A 563 -3.91 16.47 6.13
C LYS A 563 -3.94 15.67 7.42
N ALA A 564 -4.27 14.38 7.35
CA ALA A 564 -4.30 13.48 8.51
C ALA A 564 -2.92 13.34 9.17
N ALA A 565 -1.84 13.45 8.39
CA ALA A 565 -0.47 13.53 8.89
C ALA A 565 -0.09 14.92 9.45
N GLY A 566 -1.02 15.87 9.51
CA GLY A 566 -0.82 17.20 10.09
C GLY A 566 -0.19 18.23 9.15
N ASN A 567 -0.15 17.96 7.83
CA ASN A 567 0.30 18.95 6.85
C ASN A 567 -0.85 19.90 6.50
N VAL A 568 -0.53 21.19 6.35
CA VAL A 568 -1.49 22.26 6.07
C VAL A 568 -1.22 22.87 4.71
N TYR A 569 -2.27 23.42 4.09
CA TYR A 569 -2.14 24.11 2.82
C TYR A 569 -1.26 25.37 2.97
N ASN A 570 -0.17 25.42 2.22
CA ASN A 570 0.83 26.50 2.25
C ASN A 570 0.38 27.65 1.35
N THR A 571 -0.57 28.44 1.85
CA THR A 571 -1.12 29.60 1.14
C THR A 571 -0.03 30.57 0.65
N PRO A 572 0.95 31.01 1.47
CA PRO A 572 1.98 31.94 1.02
C PRO A 572 2.80 31.42 -0.16
N MET A 573 3.19 30.15 -0.15
CA MET A 573 3.93 29.55 -1.26
C MET A 573 3.09 29.48 -2.53
N THR A 574 1.83 29.05 -2.41
CA THR A 574 0.94 28.92 -3.58
C THR A 574 0.63 30.27 -4.22
N GLU A 575 0.42 31.32 -3.43
CA GLU A 575 0.23 32.69 -3.93
C GLU A 575 1.49 33.23 -4.63
N LYS A 576 2.67 32.96 -4.05
CA LYS A 576 3.95 33.35 -4.64
C LYS A 576 4.13 32.67 -6.01
N LEU A 577 3.90 31.37 -6.10
CA LEU A 577 4.01 30.62 -7.35
C LEU A 577 2.96 31.07 -8.37
N ALA A 578 1.72 31.32 -7.94
CA ALA A 578 0.69 31.86 -8.81
C ALA A 578 1.14 33.18 -9.48
N LYS A 579 1.73 34.10 -8.72
CA LYS A 579 2.29 35.36 -9.26
C LYS A 579 3.44 35.10 -10.23
N LEU A 580 4.39 34.23 -9.87
CA LEU A 580 5.57 33.90 -10.69
C LEU A 580 5.20 33.30 -12.06
N PHE A 581 4.15 32.47 -12.09
CA PHE A 581 3.67 31.86 -13.33
C PHE A 581 2.57 32.68 -14.03
N GLY A 582 2.34 33.94 -13.62
CA GLY A 582 1.47 34.88 -14.35
C GLY A 582 -0.04 34.73 -14.09
N TYR A 583 -0.43 34.18 -12.95
CA TYR A 583 -1.83 34.03 -12.54
C TYR A 583 -2.23 35.15 -11.58
N SER A 584 -3.22 35.96 -11.95
CA SER A 584 -3.86 36.94 -11.04
C SER A 584 -5.00 36.29 -10.25
N ASP A 585 -5.45 36.95 -9.16
CA ASP A 585 -6.53 36.52 -8.25
C ASP A 585 -7.86 36.12 -8.95
N ASN A 586 -8.01 36.45 -10.24
CA ASN A 586 -9.15 36.10 -11.10
C ASN A 586 -8.89 35.00 -12.16
N LYS A 587 -7.84 34.17 -12.02
CA LYS A 587 -7.70 32.89 -12.74
C LYS A 587 -7.86 32.97 -14.26
N THR A 588 -7.10 33.85 -14.92
CA THR A 588 -6.90 33.78 -16.37
C THR A 588 -5.42 34.07 -16.67
N PRO A 589 -4.72 33.24 -17.48
CA PRO A 589 -3.35 33.51 -17.86
C PRO A 589 -3.25 34.76 -18.73
N LYS A 590 -2.23 35.60 -18.51
CA LYS A 590 -1.74 36.50 -19.56
C LYS A 590 -0.67 35.75 -20.34
N GLU A 591 -1.06 35.27 -21.52
CA GLU A 591 -0.24 34.57 -22.54
C GLU A 591 0.24 33.15 -22.19
N GLU A 592 0.19 32.27 -23.21
CA GLU A 592 0.49 30.84 -23.12
C GLU A 592 1.95 30.59 -22.74
N VAL A 593 2.18 30.05 -21.55
CA VAL A 593 3.48 29.50 -21.15
C VAL A 593 3.56 28.08 -21.68
N ILE A 594 4.27 27.91 -22.80
CA ILE A 594 4.73 26.60 -23.27
C ILE A 594 5.73 26.07 -22.23
N VAL A 595 5.34 25.01 -21.53
CA VAL A 595 6.27 24.17 -20.75
C VAL A 595 6.92 23.24 -21.76
N GLU A 596 8.16 23.51 -22.16
CA GLU A 596 8.93 22.58 -22.99
C GLU A 596 9.21 21.30 -22.20
N GLN A 597 8.34 20.29 -22.37
CA GLN A 597 8.75 18.90 -22.25
C GLN A 597 9.51 18.56 -23.53
N VAL A 598 10.80 18.24 -23.41
CA VAL A 598 11.54 17.62 -24.51
C VAL A 598 11.01 16.19 -24.65
N VAL A 599 9.96 16.05 -25.45
CA VAL A 599 9.53 14.78 -26.05
C VAL A 599 9.92 14.87 -27.51
N GLU A 600 10.98 14.17 -27.91
CA GLU A 600 11.20 13.89 -29.33
C GLU A 600 10.06 12.96 -29.79
N GLU A 601 9.07 13.53 -30.47
CA GLU A 601 8.03 12.77 -31.16
C GLU A 601 8.65 11.97 -32.31
N LYS A 602 8.57 10.64 -32.24
CA LYS A 602 8.55 9.79 -33.41
C LYS A 602 7.18 9.15 -33.54
N GLU A 603 6.54 9.45 -34.68
CA GLU A 603 5.26 8.92 -35.09
C GLU A 603 5.26 7.38 -35.11
N ALA A 604 4.35 6.78 -34.35
CA ALA A 604 3.89 5.41 -34.56
C ALA A 604 2.36 5.41 -34.50
N GLN A 605 1.75 5.16 -35.66
CA GLN A 605 0.31 5.01 -35.82
C GLN A 605 -0.16 3.72 -35.15
N GLN A 606 -1.10 3.83 -34.21
CA GLN A 606 -2.22 2.91 -34.06
C GLN A 606 -3.31 3.56 -33.19
N GLU A 607 -4.51 3.65 -33.75
CA GLU A 607 -5.67 4.31 -33.15
C GLU A 607 -6.23 3.51 -31.96
N GLU A 608 -6.21 4.12 -30.77
CA GLU A 608 -7.17 3.89 -29.70
C GLU A 608 -7.71 5.25 -29.23
N TRP A 609 -9.01 5.30 -28.94
CA TRP A 609 -9.74 6.53 -28.59
C TRP A 609 -9.06 7.32 -27.46
N LYS A 610 -8.43 8.46 -27.79
CA LYS A 610 -8.02 9.48 -26.82
C LYS A 610 -9.14 10.48 -26.61
N TRP A 611 -9.68 10.53 -25.39
CA TRP A 611 -10.35 11.74 -24.93
C TRP A 611 -9.30 12.84 -24.76
N ILE A 612 -9.39 13.89 -25.56
CA ILE A 612 -8.50 15.06 -25.45
C ILE A 612 -9.25 16.12 -24.65
N ASP A 613 -8.80 16.35 -23.41
CA ASP A 613 -9.24 17.46 -22.58
C ASP A 613 -8.41 18.69 -22.88
N ASN A 614 -9.04 19.71 -23.47
CA ASN A 614 -8.37 20.96 -23.85
C ASN A 614 -8.33 21.99 -22.70
N ARG A 615 -8.67 21.59 -21.46
CA ARG A 615 -8.70 22.47 -20.28
C ARG A 615 -7.34 22.51 -19.57
N THR A 616 -6.94 23.70 -19.14
CA THR A 616 -5.65 24.02 -18.48
C THR A 616 -5.63 23.71 -16.97
N PHE A 617 -4.42 23.75 -16.38
CA PHE A 617 -4.08 23.41 -14.98
C PHE A 617 -5.08 23.92 -13.92
N PHE A 618 -5.52 25.18 -14.02
CA PHE A 618 -6.45 25.80 -13.06
C PHE A 618 -7.91 25.80 -13.52
N GLU A 619 -8.22 25.45 -14.78
CA GLU A 619 -9.62 25.21 -15.19
C GLU A 619 -10.16 23.92 -14.58
N LYS A 620 -9.27 22.95 -14.31
CA LYS A 620 -9.58 21.68 -13.65
C LYS A 620 -9.60 21.80 -12.10
N TYR A 621 -8.69 22.59 -11.49
CA TYR A 621 -8.47 22.58 -10.03
C TYR A 621 -8.46 23.97 -9.38
N THR A 622 -9.63 24.59 -9.36
CA THR A 622 -9.96 25.78 -8.57
C THR A 622 -10.44 25.34 -7.17
N PRO A 623 -10.08 25.98 -6.04
CA PRO A 623 -10.68 25.67 -4.72
C PRO A 623 -12.22 25.71 -4.74
N VAL A 624 -12.81 26.56 -5.58
CA VAL A 624 -14.26 26.67 -5.78
C VAL A 624 -14.81 25.55 -6.68
N ASN A 625 -14.01 25.04 -7.64
CA ASN A 625 -14.43 23.91 -8.48
C ASN A 625 -14.28 22.58 -7.74
N ILE A 626 -13.27 22.43 -6.89
CA ILE A 626 -13.13 21.28 -5.97
C ILE A 626 -14.33 21.23 -5.03
N VAL A 627 -14.70 22.36 -4.41
CA VAL A 627 -15.91 22.44 -3.56
C VAL A 627 -17.20 22.24 -4.37
N ARG A 628 -17.31 22.73 -5.61
CA ARG A 628 -18.48 22.50 -6.49
C ARG A 628 -18.56 21.05 -6.98
N GLU A 629 -17.45 20.40 -7.27
CA GLU A 629 -17.40 19.02 -7.75
C GLU A 629 -17.69 18.05 -6.61
N ILE A 630 -17.17 18.33 -5.40
CA ILE A 630 -17.59 17.67 -4.15
C ILE A 630 -19.09 17.86 -3.92
N LYS A 631 -19.62 19.08 -4.07
CA LYS A 631 -21.06 19.35 -3.90
C LYS A 631 -21.92 18.66 -4.97
N LYS A 632 -21.47 18.59 -6.21
CA LYS A 632 -22.16 17.94 -7.33
C LYS A 632 -22.19 16.41 -7.17
N LYS A 633 -21.09 15.80 -6.72
CA LYS A 633 -21.01 14.37 -6.42
C LYS A 633 -21.80 13.98 -5.16
N LEU A 634 -21.93 14.87 -4.19
CA LEU A 634 -22.73 14.65 -2.97
C LEU A 634 -24.24 14.93 -3.14
N THR A 635 -24.66 15.76 -4.10
CA THR A 635 -26.07 16.17 -4.25
C THR A 635 -26.74 15.73 -5.56
N GLY A 636 -25.97 15.16 -6.50
CA GLY A 636 -26.50 14.60 -7.75
C GLY A 636 -27.01 15.63 -8.78
N VAL A 637 -26.80 16.93 -8.57
CA VAL A 637 -27.15 18.01 -9.53
C VAL A 637 -25.94 18.89 -9.83
#